data_AF-A0A165QUM0-F1
#
_entry.id   AF-A0A165QUM0-F1
#
_cell.length_a   1.000
_cell.length_b   1.000
_cell.length_c   1.000
_cell.angle_alpha   90.00
_cell.angle_beta   90.00
_cell.angle_gamma   90.00
#
_symmetry.space_group_name_H-M   'P 1'
#
loop_
_entity.id
_entity.type
_entity.pdbx_description
1 polymer ?
#
loop_
_entity_poly.entity_id
_entity_poly.type
_entity_poly.pdbx_seq_one_letter_code
_entity_poly.pdbx_strand_id
1 'polypeptide(L)'
;MAAYVLKSTSWRSLYYMRSALEVWGASLRPTASSLAATSKQYFTLSAEQAMMTMKYPEIPTDTLIFEEAEEDYSLSIDAAREKPAVEHAHHVTVDMPALLVAQGKYEEAERVLVEMRQMQLQPRTSPVFVEAAVHVLRTKSTDLQQRYLAFKKWYSLIPDATSTRRLSYLDTRVLDILLQTPTVDLTLMQECVITNVSKGYFLLRHAAVLRDVIRLSDPDASIRFLDALSYKSSVAIERMVQNFTQVSDDKLDSRFIVRANRRLRRLFEHRQSEMLKVVYNTAIDHFCKTDRVRQGVFALRLARSRDIPVHALVLTRLIAKLERTLDTENLLLVEQLSQVQSTGGPYTSRLQPAESLSSESSARPLDYSKLHKPSHLAAALRVVHRHICSPTCPDPSVLVHLIEACMRARRDHDLLTLRKRSYANTSTAMKWTLAEMLFYLKHGDAPAVGIVFGNNFRRVGVPRQVYHYTWFLHMGLTPDRFPPPKSPLQGYAMTSLLPVKEKMWPSTHHTAVVWRACTTEIRRKHSLKKLYFELLAQVKAARGQAEGLSPPEIENEGQAAASALDPAHSGIAEPAAAEVFLVPTSPAWMYDDAHFNIFIHAFGKDDPAAAARVVSDMYRFGIQPGAETMVTLLQAFAEHGDTGKLVKLFKRMEATIPPEAAHGASSATADTSATDNLNLPPPNVAAYNVVIKYLIERQRPVGASHFAVRMLKRLKYRPGTNAQADRLLVQLVHLLSDPRRTHQPDFPADKLICGIRSAHGGSVVVRRPKAGAYIAKLKLFMKRRRPVAASFTAMRMLQRSRYRPGTSVRVDRILRRLVRVLSHPKCKPRLKGLATKLASAIRYARRVKLRVRWSTS
;
A
#
# COMPACT_ATOMS: atom_id res chain seq x y z
N MET A 1 -23.74 -27.92 32.06
CA MET A 1 -23.80 -27.30 30.71
C MET A 1 -23.54 -25.80 30.70
N ALA A 2 -24.17 -24.98 31.55
CA ALA A 2 -23.95 -23.51 31.56
C ALA A 2 -22.49 -23.09 31.83
N ALA A 3 -21.79 -23.77 32.74
CA ALA A 3 -20.37 -23.52 33.01
C ALA A 3 -19.43 -23.92 31.85
N TYR A 4 -19.81 -24.92 31.04
CA TYR A 4 -19.03 -25.35 29.86
C TYR A 4 -19.20 -24.37 28.68
N VAL A 5 -20.40 -23.79 28.54
CA VAL A 5 -20.70 -22.76 27.54
C VAL A 5 -19.99 -21.44 27.86
N LEU A 6 -19.84 -21.10 29.15
CA LEU A 6 -19.09 -19.91 29.59
C LEU A 6 -17.56 -20.05 29.44
N LYS A 7 -17.02 -21.28 29.51
CA LYS A 7 -15.58 -21.54 29.37
C LYS A 7 -15.10 -21.65 27.92
N SER A 8 -16.00 -21.97 26.98
CA SER A 8 -15.68 -22.25 25.57
C SER A 8 -16.03 -21.11 24.60
N THR A 9 -16.67 -20.03 25.06
CA THR A 9 -17.03 -18.89 24.22
C THR A 9 -16.01 -17.75 24.35
N SER A 10 -15.49 -17.28 23.22
CA SER A 10 -14.53 -16.16 23.21
C SER A 10 -15.19 -14.89 23.77
N TRP A 11 -14.50 -14.11 24.61
CA TRP A 11 -15.01 -12.84 25.16
C TRP A 11 -15.56 -11.86 24.10
N ARG A 12 -15.15 -12.01 22.82
CA ARG A 12 -15.67 -11.23 21.69
C ARG A 12 -17.13 -11.53 21.35
N SER A 13 -17.62 -12.76 21.50
CA SER A 13 -19.03 -13.10 21.21
C SER A 13 -19.99 -12.57 22.26
N LEU A 14 -19.56 -12.51 23.53
CA LEU A 14 -20.33 -11.88 24.62
C LEU A 14 -20.36 -10.35 24.49
N TYR A 15 -19.29 -9.73 23.97
CA TYR A 15 -19.27 -8.30 23.69
C TYR A 15 -20.28 -7.91 22.59
N TYR A 16 -20.42 -8.72 21.52
CA TYR A 16 -21.43 -8.49 20.49
C TYR A 16 -22.87 -8.70 20.98
N MET A 17 -23.12 -9.67 21.87
CA MET A 17 -24.44 -9.82 22.50
C MET A 17 -24.76 -8.67 23.45
N ARG A 18 -23.77 -8.20 24.23
CA ARG A 18 -23.94 -7.05 25.12
C ARG A 18 -24.20 -5.76 24.33
N SER A 19 -23.47 -5.52 23.23
CA SER A 19 -23.73 -4.37 22.35
C SER A 19 -25.07 -4.47 21.60
N ALA A 20 -25.54 -5.67 21.27
CA ALA A 20 -26.86 -5.88 20.68
C ALA A 20 -28.00 -5.64 21.70
N LEU A 21 -27.81 -6.04 22.96
CA LEU A 21 -28.75 -5.76 24.06
C LEU A 21 -28.75 -4.28 24.48
N GLU A 22 -27.59 -3.60 24.45
CA GLU A 22 -27.50 -2.16 24.72
C GLU A 22 -28.12 -1.29 23.62
N VAL A 23 -28.21 -1.79 22.37
CA VAL A 23 -28.89 -1.09 21.26
C VAL A 23 -30.41 -1.32 21.27
N TRP A 24 -30.90 -2.43 21.83
CA TRP A 24 -32.33 -2.69 22.00
C TRP A 24 -32.93 -2.12 23.30
N GLY A 25 -32.11 -1.81 24.30
CA GLY A 25 -32.56 -1.24 25.58
C GLY A 25 -32.78 0.28 25.62
N ALA A 26 -32.63 1.00 24.50
CA ALA A 26 -32.72 2.47 24.46
C ALA A 26 -34.14 3.03 24.29
N SER A 27 -35.18 2.24 24.53
CA SER A 27 -36.56 2.70 24.69
C SER A 27 -37.14 2.07 25.94
N LEU A 28 -37.59 2.93 26.87
CA LEU A 28 -38.13 2.66 28.22
C LEU A 28 -37.15 2.98 29.35
N ARG A 29 -37.27 4.22 29.85
CA ARG A 29 -37.10 4.50 31.30
C ARG A 29 -38.35 3.95 32.01
N PRO A 30 -38.23 3.46 33.25
CA PRO A 30 -38.36 4.38 34.38
C PRO A 30 -37.40 4.15 35.55
N THR A 31 -37.44 5.17 36.40
CA THR A 31 -36.92 5.42 37.74
C THR A 31 -36.87 4.23 38.72
N ALA A 32 -35.78 4.11 39.49
CA ALA A 32 -35.83 4.10 40.95
C ALA A 32 -34.42 4.11 41.55
N SER A 33 -34.31 4.88 42.62
CA SER A 33 -33.20 5.11 43.54
C SER A 33 -32.95 3.95 44.51
N SER A 34 -31.78 4.00 45.16
CA SER A 34 -31.44 3.38 46.46
C SER A 34 -31.09 1.89 46.46
N LEU A 35 -29.79 1.60 46.59
CA LEU A 35 -29.23 0.86 47.74
C LEU A 35 -27.70 0.77 47.58
N ALA A 36 -27.01 1.66 48.29
CA ALA A 36 -25.62 1.50 48.62
C ALA A 36 -25.55 1.13 50.11
N ALA A 37 -25.08 -0.07 50.44
CA ALA A 37 -24.30 -0.36 51.65
C ALA A 37 -24.03 -1.87 51.80
N THR A 38 -22.82 -2.14 52.31
CA THR A 38 -22.37 -3.32 53.06
C THR A 38 -22.25 -4.67 52.36
N SER A 39 -21.01 -5.03 52.00
CA SER A 39 -20.45 -6.35 52.33
C SER A 39 -18.93 -6.26 52.40
N LYS A 40 -18.41 -6.44 53.62
CA LYS A 40 -17.00 -6.42 53.99
C LYS A 40 -16.26 -7.67 53.48
N GLN A 41 -14.97 -7.47 53.24
CA GLN A 41 -13.83 -8.36 53.51
C GLN A 41 -14.17 -9.77 54.01
N TYR A 42 -13.77 -10.79 53.25
CA TYR A 42 -12.98 -11.95 53.68
C TYR A 42 -12.53 -12.71 52.42
N PHE A 43 -11.22 -12.81 52.20
CA PHE A 43 -10.47 -14.01 51.78
C PHE A 43 -9.07 -13.59 51.31
N THR A 44 -8.14 -13.77 52.24
CA THR A 44 -6.69 -13.68 52.12
C THR A 44 -6.11 -15.07 51.82
N LEU A 45 -4.95 -15.04 51.15
CA LEU A 45 -3.87 -16.03 51.10
C LEU A 45 -4.05 -17.24 50.16
N SER A 46 -3.22 -17.23 49.11
CA SER A 46 -2.98 -18.34 48.17
C SER A 46 -2.18 -19.44 48.86
N ALA A 47 -2.63 -20.68 48.73
CA ALA A 47 -1.97 -21.89 49.23
C ALA A 47 -0.50 -22.03 48.74
N GLU A 48 -0.13 -21.38 47.64
CA GLU A 48 1.25 -21.40 47.12
C GLU A 48 2.26 -20.71 48.05
N GLN A 49 1.84 -19.72 48.85
CA GLN A 49 2.75 -19.05 49.78
C GLN A 49 3.00 -19.85 51.06
N ALA A 50 2.13 -20.81 51.39
CA ALA A 50 2.32 -21.70 52.55
C ALA A 50 3.24 -22.90 52.23
N MET A 51 3.30 -23.35 50.97
CA MET A 51 4.20 -24.45 50.57
C MET A 51 5.66 -24.00 50.42
N MET A 52 5.92 -22.73 50.10
CA MET A 52 7.28 -22.20 49.94
C MET A 52 8.03 -21.98 51.27
N THR A 53 7.34 -22.02 52.42
CA THR A 53 7.95 -21.80 53.74
C THR A 53 8.20 -23.08 54.54
N MET A 54 7.77 -24.25 54.04
CA MET A 54 8.09 -25.52 54.69
C MET A 54 9.50 -25.97 54.30
N LYS A 55 10.45 -25.84 55.24
CA LYS A 55 11.75 -26.53 55.15
C LYS A 55 11.50 -28.03 55.17
N TYR A 56 11.97 -28.72 54.14
CA TYR A 56 12.00 -30.18 54.13
C TYR A 56 12.78 -30.69 55.36
N PRO A 57 12.28 -31.69 56.10
CA PRO A 57 13.01 -32.25 57.22
C PRO A 57 14.30 -32.90 56.72
N GLU A 58 15.45 -32.52 57.30
CA GLU A 58 16.78 -33.07 57.02
C GLU A 58 16.98 -34.45 57.69
N ILE A 59 15.95 -35.29 57.68
CA ILE A 59 16.05 -36.65 58.21
C ILE A 59 16.43 -37.56 57.03
N PRO A 60 17.56 -38.29 57.10
CA PRO A 60 17.90 -39.27 56.07
C PRO A 60 16.76 -40.28 55.94
N THR A 61 16.31 -40.51 54.72
CA THR A 61 15.21 -41.42 54.40
C THR A 61 15.48 -42.80 54.98
N ASP A 62 14.65 -43.20 55.93
CA ASP A 62 14.70 -44.51 56.56
C ASP A 62 14.34 -45.58 55.52
N THR A 63 15.34 -46.33 55.05
CA THR A 63 15.18 -47.37 54.04
C THR A 63 14.38 -48.57 54.54
N LEU A 64 14.03 -48.61 55.83
CA LEU A 64 13.24 -49.68 56.45
C LEU A 64 11.73 -49.45 56.37
N ILE A 65 11.26 -48.33 55.81
CA ILE A 65 9.84 -48.08 55.53
C ILE A 65 9.39 -48.62 54.17
N PHE A 66 10.34 -48.95 53.28
CA PHE A 66 10.01 -49.65 52.05
C PHE A 66 9.90 -51.13 52.38
N GLU A 67 8.66 -51.62 52.48
CA GLU A 67 8.32 -53.02 52.56
C GLU A 67 9.18 -53.81 51.57
N GLU A 68 9.93 -54.79 52.08
CA GLU A 68 10.63 -55.77 51.25
C GLU A 68 9.62 -56.34 50.26
N ALA A 69 10.03 -56.49 49.00
CA ALA A 69 9.18 -56.90 47.90
C ALA A 69 8.68 -58.34 48.10
N GLU A 70 7.67 -58.52 48.95
CA GLU A 70 6.97 -59.78 49.15
C GLU A 70 6.08 -60.08 47.94
N GLU A 71 5.92 -61.38 47.70
CA GLU A 71 5.37 -62.02 46.50
C GLU A 71 3.94 -61.58 46.13
N ASP A 72 3.25 -60.86 47.01
CA ASP A 72 1.87 -60.38 46.82
C ASP A 72 1.73 -59.31 45.72
N TYR A 73 2.81 -58.57 45.38
CA TYR A 73 2.76 -57.67 44.21
C TYR A 73 2.75 -58.44 42.88
N SER A 74 3.29 -59.66 42.83
CA SER A 74 3.36 -60.48 41.61
C SER A 74 1.98 -61.01 41.20
N LEU A 75 1.12 -61.33 42.17
CA LEU A 75 -0.24 -61.85 41.91
C LEU A 75 -1.19 -60.77 41.36
N SER A 76 -0.92 -59.50 41.65
CA SER A 76 -1.71 -58.37 41.12
C SER A 76 -1.43 -58.06 39.63
N ILE A 77 -0.24 -58.43 39.12
CA ILE A 77 0.13 -58.23 37.71
C ILE A 77 -0.51 -59.30 36.82
N ASP A 78 -0.67 -60.53 37.31
CA ASP A 78 -1.31 -61.60 36.53
C ASP A 78 -2.84 -61.54 36.58
N ALA A 79 -3.46 -61.01 37.64
CA ALA A 79 -4.91 -60.74 37.67
C ALA A 79 -5.33 -59.52 36.81
N ALA A 80 -4.40 -58.61 36.49
CA ALA A 80 -4.64 -57.48 35.59
C ALA A 80 -4.41 -57.81 34.10
N ARG A 81 -3.92 -59.02 33.78
CA ARG A 81 -3.59 -59.46 32.41
C ARG A 81 -4.79 -59.85 31.56
N GLU A 82 -5.98 -60.00 32.14
CA GLU A 82 -7.17 -60.45 31.40
C GLU A 82 -8.09 -59.32 30.88
N LYS A 83 -7.68 -58.04 30.92
CA LYS A 83 -8.43 -56.95 30.25
C LYS A 83 -7.51 -56.02 29.45
N PRO A 84 -7.88 -55.62 28.21
CA PRO A 84 -7.00 -54.88 27.29
C PRO A 84 -6.85 -53.41 27.69
N ALA A 85 -6.02 -53.14 28.70
CA ALA A 85 -5.62 -51.77 29.07
C ALA A 85 -4.47 -51.23 28.18
N VAL A 86 -3.75 -52.11 27.46
CA VAL A 86 -2.60 -51.74 26.62
C VAL A 86 -3.01 -50.93 25.38
N GLU A 87 -4.20 -51.19 24.80
CA GLU A 87 -4.68 -50.42 23.64
C GLU A 87 -4.91 -48.94 23.98
N HIS A 88 -5.34 -48.64 25.21
CA HIS A 88 -5.58 -47.25 25.64
C HIS A 88 -4.27 -46.47 25.84
N ALA A 89 -3.17 -47.10 26.27
CA ALA A 89 -1.88 -46.44 26.45
C ALA A 89 -1.22 -46.05 25.11
N HIS A 90 -1.39 -46.88 24.07
CA HIS A 90 -0.91 -46.57 22.72
C HIS A 90 -1.66 -45.40 22.07
N HIS A 91 -2.97 -45.26 22.32
CA HIS A 91 -3.73 -44.12 21.81
C HIS A 91 -3.33 -42.80 22.49
N VAL A 92 -2.98 -42.81 23.78
CA VAL A 92 -2.56 -41.61 24.49
C VAL A 92 -1.25 -41.07 23.93
N THR A 93 -0.24 -41.92 23.71
CA THR A 93 1.09 -41.50 23.24
C THR A 93 1.08 -40.88 21.83
N VAL A 94 0.31 -41.44 20.90
CA VAL A 94 0.20 -40.94 19.51
C VAL A 94 -0.53 -39.59 19.44
N ASP A 95 -1.49 -39.36 20.34
CA ASP A 95 -2.28 -38.13 20.40
C ASP A 95 -1.66 -37.05 21.32
N MET A 96 -0.56 -37.34 22.03
CA MET A 96 0.10 -36.39 22.95
C MET A 96 0.45 -35.03 22.32
N PRO A 97 1.05 -34.95 21.11
CA PRO A 97 1.32 -33.65 20.49
C PRO A 97 0.04 -32.84 20.24
N ALA A 98 -1.05 -33.49 19.84
CA ALA A 98 -2.33 -32.82 19.61
C ALA A 98 -2.93 -32.30 20.93
N LEU A 99 -2.81 -33.07 22.02
CA LEU A 99 -3.25 -32.64 23.36
C LEU A 99 -2.44 -31.44 23.85
N LEU A 100 -1.12 -31.44 23.69
CA LEU A 100 -0.26 -30.34 24.11
C LEU A 100 -0.52 -29.06 23.29
N VAL A 101 -0.74 -29.17 21.99
CA VAL A 101 -1.14 -28.02 21.16
C VAL A 101 -2.52 -27.50 21.56
N ALA A 102 -3.48 -28.38 21.87
CA ALA A 102 -4.80 -27.97 22.38
C ALA A 102 -4.70 -27.21 23.71
N GLN A 103 -3.71 -27.54 24.54
CA GLN A 103 -3.40 -26.85 25.80
C GLN A 103 -2.57 -25.55 25.59
N GLY A 104 -2.14 -25.24 24.37
CA GLY A 104 -1.29 -24.09 24.05
C GLY A 104 0.18 -24.26 24.42
N LYS A 105 0.63 -25.48 24.72
CA LYS A 105 2.01 -25.84 25.08
C LYS A 105 2.82 -26.21 23.83
N TYR A 106 3.03 -25.23 22.95
CA TYR A 106 3.63 -25.47 21.62
C TYR A 106 5.07 -25.99 21.66
N GLU A 107 5.89 -25.51 22.62
CA GLU A 107 7.29 -25.94 22.77
C GLU A 107 7.41 -27.39 23.27
N GLU A 108 6.58 -27.78 24.24
CA GLU A 108 6.50 -29.17 24.72
C GLU A 108 6.03 -30.09 23.58
N ALA A 109 4.99 -29.68 22.84
CA ALA A 109 4.52 -30.43 21.69
C ALA A 109 5.60 -30.61 20.61
N GLU A 110 6.46 -29.60 20.42
CA GLU A 110 7.58 -29.67 19.49
C GLU A 110 8.64 -30.69 19.93
N ARG A 111 8.97 -30.73 21.23
CA ARG A 111 9.90 -31.73 21.79
C ARG A 111 9.36 -33.15 21.60
N VAL A 112 8.09 -33.38 21.96
CA VAL A 112 7.43 -34.69 21.80
C VAL A 112 7.40 -35.10 20.32
N LEU A 113 7.15 -34.18 19.38
CA LEU A 113 7.22 -34.51 17.95
C LEU A 113 8.62 -34.93 17.49
N VAL A 114 9.67 -34.35 18.04
CA VAL A 114 11.06 -34.73 17.72
C VAL A 114 11.36 -36.12 18.29
N GLU A 115 10.97 -36.39 19.53
CA GLU A 115 11.11 -37.71 20.17
C GLU A 115 10.34 -38.79 19.41
N MET A 116 9.09 -38.51 19.01
CA MET A 116 8.29 -39.44 18.19
C MET A 116 8.99 -39.77 16.86
N ARG A 117 9.59 -38.79 16.18
CA ARG A 117 10.34 -39.03 14.94
C ARG A 117 11.61 -39.83 15.17
N GLN A 118 12.32 -39.61 16.28
CA GLN A 118 13.48 -40.41 16.67
C GLN A 118 13.08 -41.87 16.91
N MET A 119 11.90 -42.11 17.46
CA MET A 119 11.29 -43.44 17.63
C MET A 119 10.60 -43.99 16.37
N GLN A 120 10.70 -43.29 15.23
CA GLN A 120 10.03 -43.64 13.96
C GLN A 120 8.50 -43.72 14.05
N LEU A 121 7.89 -43.10 15.06
CA LEU A 121 6.44 -43.01 15.21
C LEU A 121 5.89 -41.84 14.39
N GLN A 122 4.88 -42.13 13.55
CA GLN A 122 4.17 -41.10 12.79
C GLN A 122 3.07 -40.48 13.66
N PRO A 123 3.09 -39.16 13.91
CA PRO A 123 2.02 -38.50 14.65
C PRO A 123 0.71 -38.56 13.87
N ARG A 124 -0.39 -38.83 14.57
CA ARG A 124 -1.72 -38.83 13.96
C ARG A 124 -2.07 -37.43 13.48
N THR A 125 -2.59 -37.30 12.26
CA THR A 125 -3.03 -36.01 11.75
C THR A 125 -4.23 -35.48 12.54
N SER A 126 -4.19 -34.21 12.96
CA SER A 126 -5.22 -33.60 13.79
C SER A 126 -5.49 -32.15 13.37
N PRO A 127 -6.77 -31.69 13.36
CA PRO A 127 -7.10 -30.30 13.05
C PRO A 127 -6.48 -29.30 14.04
N VAL A 128 -6.10 -29.76 15.24
CA VAL A 128 -5.52 -28.92 16.30
C VAL A 128 -4.17 -28.34 15.89
N PHE A 129 -3.41 -29.00 15.01
CA PHE A 129 -2.12 -28.49 14.54
C PHE A 129 -2.23 -27.19 13.73
N VAL A 130 -3.43 -26.81 13.26
CA VAL A 130 -3.66 -25.49 12.69
C VAL A 130 -3.38 -24.39 13.72
N GLU A 131 -3.66 -24.60 15.01
CA GLU A 131 -3.35 -23.63 16.06
C GLU A 131 -1.84 -23.48 16.27
N ALA A 132 -1.07 -24.57 16.18
CA ALA A 132 0.39 -24.52 16.22
C ALA A 132 0.94 -23.75 15.01
N ALA A 133 0.42 -24.00 13.81
CA ALA A 133 0.80 -23.24 12.62
C ALA A 133 0.45 -21.75 12.76
N VAL A 134 -0.74 -21.42 13.27
CA VAL A 134 -1.15 -20.04 13.57
C VAL A 134 -0.23 -19.39 14.62
N HIS A 135 0.18 -20.15 15.65
CA HIS A 135 1.13 -19.68 16.65
C HIS A 135 2.47 -19.32 16.00
N VAL A 136 3.02 -20.21 15.17
CA VAL A 136 4.25 -19.92 14.41
C VAL A 136 4.14 -18.64 13.57
N LEU A 137 2.99 -18.39 12.94
CA LEU A 137 2.79 -17.17 12.14
C LEU A 137 2.66 -15.89 12.97
N ARG A 138 2.24 -16.00 14.23
CA ARG A 138 2.11 -14.88 15.17
C ARG A 138 3.41 -14.60 15.91
N THR A 139 4.20 -15.64 16.17
CA THR A 139 5.50 -15.52 16.83
C THR A 139 6.46 -14.77 15.92
N LYS A 140 7.15 -13.80 16.51
CA LYS A 140 8.14 -13.01 15.78
C LYS A 140 9.42 -13.81 15.64
N SER A 141 9.55 -14.54 14.53
CA SER A 141 10.84 -15.10 14.16
C SER A 141 11.74 -14.02 13.57
N THR A 142 13.02 -14.01 13.99
CA THR A 142 14.06 -13.21 13.34
C THR A 142 14.46 -13.81 11.99
N ASP A 143 14.31 -15.12 11.83
CA ASP A 143 14.63 -15.84 10.60
C ASP A 143 13.37 -16.33 9.89
N LEU A 144 13.24 -15.96 8.60
CA LEU A 144 12.14 -16.38 7.74
C LEU A 144 12.22 -17.87 7.41
N GLN A 145 13.42 -18.44 7.31
CA GLN A 145 13.61 -19.85 6.99
C GLN A 145 13.18 -20.76 8.13
N GLN A 146 13.61 -20.50 9.36
CA GLN A 146 13.10 -21.21 10.54
C GLN A 146 11.59 -21.13 10.68
N ARG A 147 11.00 -19.93 10.43
CA ARG A 147 9.55 -19.76 10.46
C ARG A 147 8.86 -20.62 9.40
N TYR A 148 9.39 -20.66 8.19
CA TYR A 148 8.89 -21.50 7.11
C TYR A 148 8.94 -22.98 7.47
N LEU A 149 10.09 -23.47 7.95
CA LEU A 149 10.28 -24.87 8.34
C LEU A 149 9.36 -25.27 9.50
N ALA A 150 9.23 -24.41 10.52
CA ALA A 150 8.32 -24.65 11.63
C ALA A 150 6.85 -24.68 11.15
N PHE A 151 6.46 -23.77 10.25
CA PHE A 151 5.12 -23.77 9.67
C PHE A 151 4.86 -25.03 8.85
N LYS A 152 5.74 -25.38 7.89
CA LYS A 152 5.65 -26.59 7.06
C LYS A 152 5.53 -27.84 7.92
N LYS A 153 6.35 -27.93 8.98
CA LYS A 153 6.29 -29.02 9.97
C LYS A 153 4.90 -29.19 10.57
N TRP A 154 4.35 -28.16 11.21
CA TRP A 154 3.05 -28.24 11.87
C TRP A 154 1.89 -28.38 10.88
N TYR A 155 1.97 -27.68 9.76
CA TYR A 155 0.90 -27.63 8.77
C TYR A 155 0.80 -28.90 7.92
N SER A 156 1.90 -29.65 7.75
CA SER A 156 1.86 -30.97 7.10
C SER A 156 1.06 -32.03 7.88
N LEU A 157 0.92 -31.84 9.21
CA LEU A 157 0.18 -32.74 10.11
C LEU A 157 -1.33 -32.49 10.12
N ILE A 158 -1.84 -31.55 9.32
CA ILE A 158 -3.29 -31.38 9.16
C ILE A 158 -3.87 -32.61 8.45
N PRO A 159 -5.08 -33.05 8.84
CA PRO A 159 -5.71 -34.20 8.23
C PRO A 159 -6.21 -33.85 6.82
N ASP A 160 -6.44 -34.86 6.01
CA ASP A 160 -6.98 -34.71 4.67
C ASP A 160 -8.46 -34.27 4.74
N ALA A 161 -8.95 -33.62 3.68
CA ALA A 161 -10.31 -33.07 3.63
C ALA A 161 -11.41 -34.14 3.79
N THR A 162 -11.12 -35.40 3.46
CA THR A 162 -12.03 -36.54 3.66
C THR A 162 -12.13 -36.97 5.11
N SER A 163 -11.07 -36.82 5.90
CA SER A 163 -11.01 -37.27 7.29
C SER A 163 -11.79 -36.38 8.25
N THR A 164 -12.14 -35.14 7.87
CA THR A 164 -12.81 -34.22 8.80
C THR A 164 -13.85 -33.34 8.10
N ARG A 165 -15.14 -33.61 8.34
CA ARG A 165 -16.26 -32.78 7.83
C ARG A 165 -16.25 -31.32 8.33
N ARG A 166 -15.51 -31.00 9.40
CA ARG A 166 -15.53 -29.69 10.09
C ARG A 166 -14.39 -28.72 9.72
N LEU A 167 -13.42 -29.12 8.89
CA LEU A 167 -12.19 -28.34 8.70
C LEU A 167 -12.30 -27.11 7.79
N SER A 168 -13.43 -26.95 7.07
CA SER A 168 -13.71 -25.79 6.22
C SER A 168 -13.53 -24.42 6.90
N TYR A 169 -13.57 -24.32 8.24
CA TYR A 169 -13.48 -23.06 8.97
C TYR A 169 -12.09 -22.76 9.54
N LEU A 170 -11.26 -23.78 9.81
CA LEU A 170 -9.97 -23.57 10.45
C LEU A 170 -8.92 -23.08 9.46
N ASP A 171 -9.00 -23.52 8.21
CA ASP A 171 -8.05 -23.10 7.17
C ASP A 171 -8.14 -21.60 6.83
N THR A 172 -9.33 -21.00 6.91
CA THR A 172 -9.49 -19.57 6.64
C THR A 172 -8.68 -18.69 7.59
N ARG A 173 -8.40 -19.16 8.82
CA ARG A 173 -7.64 -18.38 9.81
C ARG A 173 -6.17 -18.23 9.43
N VAL A 174 -5.54 -19.27 8.92
CA VAL A 174 -4.13 -19.22 8.50
C VAL A 174 -4.02 -18.23 7.35
N LEU A 175 -4.89 -18.36 6.36
CA LEU A 175 -4.92 -17.46 5.20
C LEU A 175 -5.25 -16.03 5.58
N ASP A 176 -6.20 -15.81 6.48
CA ASP A 176 -6.55 -14.47 6.96
C ASP A 176 -5.33 -13.81 7.62
N ILE A 177 -4.52 -14.57 8.39
CA ILE A 177 -3.27 -14.07 8.96
C ILE A 177 -2.27 -13.76 7.83
N LEU A 178 -2.11 -14.63 6.84
CA LEU A 178 -1.23 -14.38 5.69
C LEU A 178 -1.70 -13.17 4.86
N LEU A 179 -3.00 -12.96 4.74
CA LEU A 179 -3.62 -11.84 4.03
C LEU A 179 -3.56 -10.51 4.79
N GLN A 180 -3.51 -10.57 6.13
CA GLN A 180 -3.39 -9.40 6.98
C GLN A 180 -1.93 -9.04 7.28
N THR A 181 -1.01 -10.00 7.17
CA THR A 181 0.42 -9.80 7.39
C THR A 181 0.95 -8.80 6.35
N PRO A 182 1.65 -7.75 6.79
CA PRO A 182 2.05 -6.66 5.90
C PRO A 182 3.25 -7.02 5.02
N THR A 183 4.11 -7.90 5.54
CA THR A 183 5.26 -8.51 4.87
C THR A 183 4.76 -9.77 4.20
N VAL A 184 4.91 -9.84 2.88
CA VAL A 184 4.54 -11.03 2.12
C VAL A 184 5.68 -12.02 2.26
N ASP A 185 5.36 -13.27 2.59
CA ASP A 185 6.29 -14.39 2.58
C ASP A 185 5.80 -15.35 1.49
N LEU A 186 6.44 -15.28 0.31
CA LEU A 186 5.95 -15.99 -0.87
C LEU A 186 6.12 -17.49 -0.74
N THR A 187 7.27 -17.95 -0.24
CA THR A 187 7.55 -19.38 -0.05
C THR A 187 6.52 -19.98 0.90
N LEU A 188 6.24 -19.32 2.01
CA LEU A 188 5.24 -19.77 2.97
C LEU A 188 3.81 -19.73 2.42
N MET A 189 3.46 -18.70 1.63
CA MET A 189 2.15 -18.65 0.95
C MET A 189 2.00 -19.77 -0.09
N GLN A 190 3.03 -20.04 -0.90
CA GLN A 190 3.03 -21.11 -1.88
C GLN A 190 2.88 -22.47 -1.20
N GLU A 191 3.66 -22.73 -0.16
CA GLU A 191 3.61 -23.98 0.61
C GLU A 191 2.26 -24.19 1.28
N CYS A 192 1.69 -23.15 1.88
CA CYS A 192 0.36 -23.18 2.47
C CYS A 192 -0.69 -23.60 1.43
N VAL A 193 -0.67 -22.96 0.25
CA VAL A 193 -1.59 -23.28 -0.84
C VAL A 193 -1.38 -24.70 -1.36
N ILE A 194 -0.14 -25.10 -1.64
CA ILE A 194 0.19 -26.44 -2.16
C ILE A 194 -0.20 -27.51 -1.15
N THR A 195 0.10 -27.30 0.14
CA THR A 195 -0.27 -28.23 1.21
C THR A 195 -1.79 -28.37 1.27
N ASN A 196 -2.54 -27.26 1.28
CA ASN A 196 -4.00 -27.29 1.27
C ASN A 196 -4.56 -28.07 0.08
N VAL A 197 -4.05 -27.80 -1.12
CA VAL A 197 -4.48 -28.50 -2.33
C VAL A 197 -4.12 -29.98 -2.28
N SER A 198 -2.93 -30.34 -1.81
CA SER A 198 -2.49 -31.75 -1.67
C SER A 198 -3.33 -32.53 -0.66
N LYS A 199 -3.90 -31.84 0.32
CA LYS A 199 -4.80 -32.38 1.35
C LYS A 199 -6.27 -32.36 0.92
N GLY A 200 -6.58 -31.85 -0.27
CA GLY A 200 -7.94 -31.80 -0.82
C GLY A 200 -8.77 -30.58 -0.44
N TYR A 201 -8.14 -29.57 0.15
CA TYR A 201 -8.78 -28.30 0.48
C TYR A 201 -8.84 -27.39 -0.75
N PHE A 202 -9.81 -27.64 -1.64
CA PHE A 202 -10.10 -26.76 -2.79
C PHE A 202 -10.89 -25.55 -2.34
N LEU A 203 -10.22 -24.41 -2.19
CA LEU A 203 -10.82 -23.28 -1.51
C LEU A 203 -10.78 -22.05 -2.41
N LEU A 204 -11.92 -21.79 -3.07
CA LEU A 204 -12.18 -20.60 -3.89
C LEU A 204 -11.85 -19.28 -3.15
N ARG A 205 -11.92 -19.28 -1.81
CA ARG A 205 -11.52 -18.14 -0.96
C ARG A 205 -10.03 -17.80 -1.03
N HIS A 206 -9.18 -18.69 -1.55
CA HIS A 206 -7.75 -18.45 -1.75
C HIS A 206 -7.43 -17.59 -2.97
N ALA A 207 -8.42 -17.19 -3.76
CA ALA A 207 -8.17 -16.39 -4.96
C ALA A 207 -7.33 -15.13 -4.67
N ALA A 208 -7.44 -14.55 -3.47
CA ALA A 208 -6.61 -13.44 -3.01
C ALA A 208 -5.14 -13.84 -2.80
N VAL A 209 -4.86 -14.94 -2.07
CA VAL A 209 -3.50 -15.43 -1.82
C VAL A 209 -2.84 -15.88 -3.12
N LEU A 210 -3.56 -16.62 -3.95
CA LEU A 210 -3.11 -17.08 -5.27
C LEU A 210 -2.74 -15.89 -6.17
N ARG A 211 -3.59 -14.85 -6.17
CA ARG A 211 -3.32 -13.61 -6.88
C ARG A 211 -2.06 -12.92 -6.36
N ASP A 212 -1.84 -12.89 -5.05
CA ASP A 212 -0.63 -12.28 -4.47
C ASP A 212 0.63 -13.09 -4.81
N VAL A 213 0.56 -14.43 -4.75
CA VAL A 213 1.65 -15.34 -5.16
C VAL A 213 2.03 -15.10 -6.62
N ILE A 214 1.06 -15.15 -7.53
CA ILE A 214 1.28 -14.91 -8.97
C ILE A 214 1.82 -13.50 -9.23
N ARG A 215 1.36 -12.50 -8.46
CA ARG A 215 1.74 -11.10 -8.67
C ARG A 215 3.18 -10.80 -8.29
N LEU A 216 3.67 -11.45 -7.26
CA LEU A 216 4.94 -11.17 -6.60
C LEU A 216 6.04 -12.18 -6.93
N SER A 217 5.67 -13.34 -7.47
CA SER A 217 6.61 -14.34 -7.93
C SER A 217 7.15 -13.96 -9.30
N ASP A 218 8.35 -14.45 -9.59
CA ASP A 218 8.87 -14.47 -10.95
C ASP A 218 7.91 -15.22 -11.90
N PRO A 219 7.80 -14.88 -13.20
CA PRO A 219 6.88 -15.55 -14.12
C PRO A 219 7.12 -17.04 -14.20
N ASP A 220 8.39 -17.47 -14.21
CA ASP A 220 8.72 -18.88 -14.34
C ASP A 220 8.41 -19.61 -13.04
N ALA A 221 8.69 -18.97 -11.89
CA ALA A 221 8.25 -19.47 -10.58
C ALA A 221 6.71 -19.55 -10.51
N SER A 222 5.99 -18.59 -11.09
CA SER A 222 4.53 -18.60 -11.15
C SER A 222 4.01 -19.74 -12.03
N ILE A 223 4.64 -19.98 -13.18
CA ILE A 223 4.29 -21.10 -14.08
C ILE A 223 4.55 -22.44 -13.39
N ARG A 224 5.73 -22.64 -12.78
CA ARG A 224 6.04 -23.84 -11.98
C ARG A 224 5.04 -24.03 -10.84
N PHE A 225 4.62 -22.95 -10.20
CA PHE A 225 3.60 -22.98 -9.16
C PHE A 225 2.23 -23.41 -9.72
N LEU A 226 1.79 -22.89 -10.87
CA LEU A 226 0.55 -23.32 -11.54
C LEU A 226 0.57 -24.81 -11.92
N ASP A 227 1.74 -25.28 -12.35
CA ASP A 227 1.99 -26.67 -12.70
C ASP A 227 1.88 -27.59 -11.48
N ALA A 228 2.63 -27.28 -10.42
CA ALA A 228 2.59 -27.98 -9.15
C ALA A 228 1.18 -27.97 -8.54
N LEU A 229 0.47 -26.83 -8.61
CA LEU A 229 -0.89 -26.69 -8.12
C LEU A 229 -1.83 -27.65 -8.85
N SER A 230 -1.75 -27.69 -10.19
CA SER A 230 -2.56 -28.60 -11.00
C SER A 230 -2.25 -30.05 -10.70
N TYR A 231 -0.96 -30.43 -10.67
CA TYR A 231 -0.54 -31.80 -10.39
C TYR A 231 -0.99 -32.28 -9.00
N LYS A 232 -0.68 -31.51 -7.95
CA LYS A 232 -1.04 -31.86 -6.57
C LYS A 232 -2.56 -31.89 -6.38
N SER A 233 -3.31 -31.05 -7.10
CA SER A 233 -4.77 -31.08 -7.05
C SER A 233 -5.35 -32.37 -7.60
N SER A 234 -4.81 -32.90 -8.71
CA SER A 234 -5.25 -34.16 -9.29
C SER A 234 -4.92 -35.35 -8.39
N VAL A 235 -3.68 -35.41 -7.87
CA VAL A 235 -3.25 -36.47 -6.93
C VAL A 235 -4.11 -36.48 -5.66
N ALA A 236 -4.50 -35.29 -5.16
CA ALA A 236 -5.36 -35.19 -3.99
C ALA A 236 -6.75 -35.78 -4.25
N ILE A 237 -7.33 -35.58 -5.43
CA ILE A 237 -8.62 -36.19 -5.80
C ILE A 237 -8.52 -37.71 -5.82
N GLU A 238 -7.48 -38.25 -6.45
CA GLU A 238 -7.26 -39.70 -6.53
C GLU A 238 -7.12 -40.32 -5.14
N ARG A 239 -6.29 -39.73 -4.27
CA ARG A 239 -6.14 -40.16 -2.87
C ARG A 239 -7.47 -40.09 -2.11
N MET A 240 -8.25 -39.04 -2.29
CA MET A 240 -9.55 -38.92 -1.63
C MET A 240 -10.55 -39.98 -2.08
N VAL A 241 -10.54 -40.35 -3.36
CA VAL A 241 -11.36 -41.44 -3.88
C VAL A 241 -10.89 -42.80 -3.33
N GLN A 242 -9.58 -43.03 -3.27
CA GLN A 242 -8.99 -44.26 -2.69
C GLN A 242 -9.30 -44.42 -1.20
N ASN A 243 -9.17 -43.35 -0.42
CA ASN A 243 -9.49 -43.39 1.02
C ASN A 243 -10.98 -43.65 1.26
N PHE A 244 -11.87 -43.18 0.38
CA PHE A 244 -13.31 -43.47 0.48
C PHE A 244 -13.62 -44.93 0.14
N THR A 245 -12.89 -45.55 -0.80
CA THR A 245 -13.04 -46.99 -1.09
C THR A 245 -12.63 -47.87 0.08
N GLN A 246 -11.51 -47.56 0.76
CA GLN A 246 -10.97 -48.39 1.84
C GLN A 246 -11.84 -48.40 3.11
N VAL A 247 -12.58 -47.33 3.39
CA VAL A 247 -13.41 -47.24 4.61
C VAL A 247 -14.71 -48.08 4.48
N SER A 248 -15.04 -48.56 3.29
CA SER A 248 -16.36 -49.16 3.02
C SER A 248 -16.40 -50.69 2.98
N ASP A 249 -15.31 -51.38 3.35
CA ASP A 249 -15.11 -52.80 3.04
C ASP A 249 -16.00 -53.79 3.81
N ASP A 250 -16.67 -53.42 4.91
CA ASP A 250 -17.27 -54.46 5.75
C ASP A 250 -18.70 -54.91 5.42
N LYS A 251 -19.64 -54.08 4.92
CA LYS A 251 -21.07 -54.49 4.76
C LYS A 251 -21.89 -53.79 3.68
N LEU A 252 -21.33 -52.88 2.88
CA LEU A 252 -22.11 -52.06 1.95
C LEU A 252 -22.09 -52.62 0.52
N ASP A 253 -23.26 -52.63 -0.14
CA ASP A 253 -23.42 -53.03 -1.55
C ASP A 253 -22.41 -52.27 -2.44
N SER A 254 -21.55 -53.02 -3.14
CA SER A 254 -20.54 -52.51 -4.09
C SER A 254 -21.11 -51.49 -5.07
N ARG A 255 -22.37 -51.64 -5.48
CA ARG A 255 -23.04 -50.71 -6.41
C ARG A 255 -23.26 -49.33 -5.78
N PHE A 256 -23.53 -49.27 -4.48
CA PHE A 256 -23.69 -48.00 -3.76
C PHE A 256 -22.35 -47.27 -3.66
N ILE A 257 -21.25 -47.99 -3.36
CA ILE A 257 -19.90 -47.45 -3.24
C ILE A 257 -19.44 -46.85 -4.57
N VAL A 258 -19.60 -47.57 -5.68
CA VAL A 258 -19.23 -47.09 -7.03
C VAL A 258 -20.00 -45.81 -7.39
N ARG A 259 -21.32 -45.75 -7.09
CA ARG A 259 -22.13 -44.55 -7.34
C ARG A 259 -21.73 -43.38 -6.45
N ALA A 260 -21.44 -43.62 -5.17
CA ALA A 260 -20.98 -42.61 -4.23
C ALA A 260 -19.62 -42.03 -4.64
N ASN A 261 -18.67 -42.89 -5.02
CA ASN A 261 -17.36 -42.48 -5.53
C ASN A 261 -17.46 -41.65 -6.80
N ARG A 262 -18.31 -42.06 -7.76
CA ARG A 262 -18.53 -41.28 -8.99
C ARG A 262 -19.11 -39.89 -8.68
N ARG A 263 -20.00 -39.78 -7.70
CA ARG A 263 -20.56 -38.49 -7.26
C ARG A 263 -19.51 -37.62 -6.56
N LEU A 264 -18.75 -38.19 -5.62
CA LEU A 264 -17.68 -37.48 -4.91
C LEU A 264 -16.59 -36.99 -5.85
N ARG A 265 -16.13 -37.85 -6.76
CA ARG A 265 -15.15 -37.51 -7.79
C ARG A 265 -15.60 -36.30 -8.62
N ARG A 266 -16.83 -36.33 -9.16
CA ARG A 266 -17.41 -35.20 -9.91
C ARG A 266 -17.48 -33.91 -9.10
N LEU A 267 -17.84 -33.99 -7.81
CA LEU A 267 -17.89 -32.82 -6.94
C LEU A 267 -16.50 -32.21 -6.71
N PHE A 268 -15.47 -33.04 -6.52
CA PHE A 268 -14.10 -32.57 -6.34
C PHE A 268 -13.49 -32.06 -7.64
N GLU A 269 -13.68 -32.76 -8.76
CA GLU A 269 -13.28 -32.31 -10.10
C GLU A 269 -13.91 -30.96 -10.45
N HIS A 270 -15.19 -30.76 -10.13
CA HIS A 270 -15.85 -29.47 -10.33
C HIS A 270 -15.21 -28.35 -9.49
N ARG A 271 -14.93 -28.60 -8.20
CA ARG A 271 -14.27 -27.60 -7.32
C ARG A 271 -12.84 -27.29 -7.76
N GLN A 272 -12.09 -28.32 -8.16
CA GLN A 272 -10.75 -28.19 -8.72
C GLN A 272 -10.79 -27.35 -9.99
N SER A 273 -11.69 -27.68 -10.93
CA SER A 273 -11.85 -26.97 -12.19
C SER A 273 -12.18 -25.48 -11.97
N GLU A 274 -13.12 -25.16 -11.08
CA GLU A 274 -13.45 -23.77 -10.75
C GLU A 274 -12.29 -23.02 -10.07
N MET A 275 -11.56 -23.67 -9.18
CA MET A 275 -10.36 -23.08 -8.57
C MET A 275 -9.29 -22.80 -9.64
N LEU A 276 -8.90 -23.81 -10.43
CA LEU A 276 -7.87 -23.68 -11.45
C LEU A 276 -8.27 -22.63 -12.50
N LYS A 277 -9.54 -22.61 -12.93
CA LYS A 277 -10.10 -21.56 -13.79
C LYS A 277 -9.83 -20.16 -13.23
N VAL A 278 -10.14 -19.90 -11.96
CA VAL A 278 -9.89 -18.58 -11.35
C VAL A 278 -8.39 -18.26 -11.32
N VAL A 279 -7.55 -19.25 -11.02
CA VAL A 279 -6.10 -19.08 -10.89
C VAL A 279 -5.44 -18.80 -12.24
N TYR A 280 -5.69 -19.62 -13.27
CA TYR A 280 -5.15 -19.43 -14.62
C TYR A 280 -5.64 -18.11 -15.23
N ASN A 281 -6.93 -17.78 -15.08
CA ASN A 281 -7.44 -16.47 -15.53
C ASN A 281 -6.73 -15.30 -14.85
N THR A 282 -6.47 -15.41 -13.55
CA THR A 282 -5.74 -14.37 -12.79
C THR A 282 -4.28 -14.28 -13.23
N ALA A 283 -3.62 -15.41 -13.50
CA ALA A 283 -2.24 -15.47 -13.99
C ALA A 283 -2.12 -14.82 -15.37
N ILE A 284 -2.95 -15.23 -16.32
CA ILE A 284 -2.92 -14.70 -17.70
C ILE A 284 -3.23 -13.20 -17.68
N ASP A 285 -4.28 -12.76 -16.97
CA ASP A 285 -4.61 -11.33 -16.84
C ASP A 285 -3.48 -10.51 -16.21
N HIS A 286 -2.75 -11.08 -15.24
CA HIS A 286 -1.59 -10.43 -14.62
C HIS A 286 -0.39 -10.35 -15.56
N PHE A 287 -0.09 -11.43 -16.30
CA PHE A 287 0.96 -11.43 -17.32
C PHE A 287 0.67 -10.42 -18.43
N CYS A 288 -0.58 -10.30 -18.88
CA CYS A 288 -0.99 -9.25 -19.81
C CYS A 288 -0.77 -7.83 -19.27
N LYS A 289 -1.06 -7.60 -17.98
CA LYS A 289 -0.87 -6.28 -17.32
C LYS A 289 0.59 -5.92 -17.07
N THR A 290 1.46 -6.91 -16.99
CA THR A 290 2.90 -6.74 -16.75
C THR A 290 3.71 -6.72 -18.04
N ASP A 291 3.04 -6.69 -19.20
CA ASP A 291 3.65 -6.74 -20.53
C ASP A 291 4.49 -8.01 -20.77
N ARG A 292 4.20 -9.08 -20.03
CA ARG A 292 4.83 -10.40 -20.12
C ARG A 292 3.97 -11.34 -20.97
N VAL A 293 3.76 -10.94 -22.21
CA VAL A 293 2.75 -11.55 -23.11
C VAL A 293 3.09 -13.01 -23.41
N ARG A 294 4.38 -13.34 -23.62
CA ARG A 294 4.85 -14.70 -23.89
C ARG A 294 4.50 -15.68 -22.77
N GLN A 295 4.73 -15.29 -21.50
CA GLN A 295 4.36 -16.10 -20.34
C GLN A 295 2.84 -16.21 -20.18
N GLY A 296 2.09 -15.17 -20.56
CA GLY A 296 0.63 -15.22 -20.68
C GLY A 296 0.15 -16.29 -21.67
N VAL A 297 0.78 -16.36 -22.84
CA VAL A 297 0.49 -17.38 -23.87
C VAL A 297 0.90 -18.77 -23.39
N PHE A 298 2.06 -18.90 -22.73
CA PHE A 298 2.50 -20.18 -22.15
C PHE A 298 1.51 -20.68 -21.09
N ALA A 299 1.08 -19.82 -20.16
CA ALA A 299 0.08 -20.16 -19.16
C ALA A 299 -1.28 -20.54 -19.78
N LEU A 300 -1.64 -19.91 -20.91
CA LEU A 300 -2.83 -20.30 -21.69
C LEU A 300 -2.67 -21.69 -22.31
N ARG A 301 -1.53 -22.01 -22.95
CA ARG A 301 -1.25 -23.35 -23.50
C ARG A 301 -1.32 -24.41 -22.39
N LEU A 302 -0.75 -24.11 -21.23
CA LEU A 302 -0.77 -24.98 -20.05
C LEU A 302 -2.18 -25.18 -19.48
N ALA A 303 -3.03 -24.14 -19.50
CA ALA A 303 -4.43 -24.28 -19.13
C ALA A 303 -5.18 -25.20 -20.12
N ARG A 304 -4.88 -25.06 -21.42
CA ARG A 304 -5.52 -25.84 -22.48
C ARG A 304 -5.13 -27.30 -22.50
N SER A 305 -3.86 -27.62 -22.28
CA SER A 305 -3.39 -29.01 -22.17
C SER A 305 -4.04 -29.77 -21.00
N ARG A 306 -4.75 -29.06 -20.11
CA ARG A 306 -5.43 -29.57 -18.93
C ARG A 306 -6.96 -29.44 -18.98
N ASP A 307 -7.49 -29.04 -20.13
CA ASP A 307 -8.92 -28.78 -20.33
C ASP A 307 -9.50 -27.75 -19.34
N ILE A 308 -8.71 -26.73 -18.96
CA ILE A 308 -9.14 -25.67 -18.05
C ILE A 308 -9.70 -24.50 -18.89
N PRO A 309 -10.97 -24.11 -18.71
CA PRO A 309 -11.55 -23.03 -19.49
C PRO A 309 -11.03 -21.66 -19.06
N VAL A 310 -10.49 -20.89 -20.01
CA VAL A 310 -10.10 -19.48 -19.82
C VAL A 310 -11.28 -18.57 -20.20
N HIS A 311 -11.44 -17.45 -19.49
CA HIS A 311 -12.53 -16.50 -19.67
C HIS A 311 -12.31 -15.61 -20.90
N ALA A 312 -13.35 -15.39 -21.72
CA ALA A 312 -13.27 -14.62 -22.96
C ALA A 312 -12.64 -13.22 -22.79
N LEU A 313 -13.05 -12.46 -21.76
CA LEU A 313 -12.44 -11.14 -21.47
C LEU A 313 -10.93 -11.16 -21.27
N VAL A 314 -10.38 -12.25 -20.72
CA VAL A 314 -8.92 -12.39 -20.51
C VAL A 314 -8.24 -12.66 -21.85
N LEU A 315 -8.85 -13.49 -22.69
CA LEU A 315 -8.38 -13.74 -24.07
C LEU A 315 -8.42 -12.47 -24.91
N THR A 316 -9.50 -11.69 -24.88
CA THR A 316 -9.60 -10.42 -25.61
C THR A 316 -8.50 -9.44 -25.19
N ARG A 317 -8.15 -9.38 -23.90
CA ARG A 317 -7.04 -8.55 -23.41
C ARG A 317 -5.68 -9.07 -23.88
N LEU A 318 -5.50 -10.39 -23.92
CA LEU A 318 -4.27 -11.02 -24.42
C LEU A 318 -4.09 -10.76 -25.91
N ILE A 319 -5.13 -10.96 -26.72
CA ILE A 319 -5.14 -10.68 -28.17
C ILE A 319 -4.82 -9.20 -28.42
N ALA A 320 -5.54 -8.28 -27.77
CA ALA A 320 -5.29 -6.84 -27.92
C ALA A 320 -3.86 -6.42 -27.49
N LYS A 321 -3.19 -7.20 -26.63
CA LYS A 321 -1.79 -6.95 -26.27
C LYS A 321 -0.83 -7.56 -27.30
N LEU A 322 -1.10 -8.74 -27.82
CA LEU A 322 -0.35 -9.40 -28.90
C LEU A 322 -0.35 -8.58 -30.19
N GLU A 323 -1.50 -8.00 -30.55
CA GLU A 323 -1.64 -7.07 -31.68
C GLU A 323 -0.73 -5.86 -31.53
N ARG A 324 -0.69 -5.27 -30.32
CA ARG A 324 0.17 -4.11 -30.03
C ARG A 324 1.66 -4.45 -30.07
N THR A 325 2.02 -5.68 -29.70
CA THR A 325 3.41 -6.16 -29.76
C THR A 325 3.81 -6.71 -31.13
N LEU A 326 2.87 -6.77 -32.10
CA LEU A 326 3.07 -7.34 -33.44
C LEU A 326 3.59 -8.79 -33.41
N ASP A 327 3.18 -9.58 -32.40
CA ASP A 327 3.57 -10.99 -32.27
C ASP A 327 2.54 -11.87 -32.99
N THR A 328 2.68 -11.98 -34.31
CA THR A 328 1.71 -12.64 -35.20
C THR A 328 1.60 -14.14 -34.95
N GLU A 329 2.71 -14.80 -34.57
CA GLU A 329 2.73 -16.25 -34.31
C GLU A 329 1.87 -16.59 -33.09
N ASN A 330 2.10 -15.90 -31.97
CA ASN A 330 1.31 -16.13 -30.77
C ASN A 330 -0.14 -15.64 -30.91
N LEU A 331 -0.39 -14.61 -31.74
CA LEU A 331 -1.74 -14.15 -32.06
C LEU A 331 -2.56 -15.26 -32.76
N LEU A 332 -2.04 -15.84 -33.84
CA LEU A 332 -2.71 -16.93 -34.55
C LEU A 332 -2.99 -18.12 -33.64
N LEU A 333 -2.04 -18.46 -32.77
CA LEU A 333 -2.22 -19.54 -31.79
C LEU A 333 -3.33 -19.22 -30.78
N VAL A 334 -3.39 -17.99 -30.23
CA VAL A 334 -4.45 -17.61 -29.29
C VAL A 334 -5.82 -17.60 -29.97
N GLU A 335 -5.89 -17.15 -31.22
CA GLU A 335 -7.12 -17.17 -32.03
C GLU A 335 -7.61 -18.60 -32.26
N GLN A 336 -6.73 -19.51 -32.68
CA GLN A 336 -7.05 -20.94 -32.83
C GLN A 336 -7.56 -21.54 -31.50
N LEU A 337 -6.87 -21.27 -30.38
CA LEU A 337 -7.28 -21.74 -29.05
C LEU A 337 -8.59 -21.10 -28.54
N SER A 338 -9.00 -19.95 -29.10
CA SER A 338 -10.26 -19.30 -28.77
C SER A 338 -11.44 -19.88 -29.54
N GLN A 339 -11.25 -20.23 -30.82
CA GLN A 339 -12.30 -20.79 -31.68
C GLN A 339 -12.81 -22.14 -31.16
N VAL A 340 -11.91 -22.99 -30.64
CA VAL A 340 -12.26 -24.29 -30.03
C VAL A 340 -13.21 -24.14 -28.84
N GLN A 341 -13.19 -23.00 -28.14
CA GLN A 341 -13.95 -22.81 -26.90
C GLN A 341 -15.40 -22.37 -27.13
N SER A 342 -15.70 -21.80 -28.31
CA SER A 342 -17.01 -21.21 -28.63
C SER A 342 -18.09 -22.26 -28.92
N THR A 343 -17.73 -23.52 -29.13
CA THR A 343 -18.66 -24.58 -29.57
C THR A 343 -19.34 -25.35 -28.43
N GLY A 344 -18.93 -25.16 -27.16
CA GLY A 344 -19.21 -26.13 -26.10
C GLY A 344 -20.13 -25.74 -24.94
N GLY A 345 -20.70 -24.52 -24.85
CA GLY A 345 -21.45 -24.14 -23.65
C GLY A 345 -22.52 -23.05 -23.80
N PRO A 346 -23.75 -23.25 -23.29
CA PRO A 346 -24.83 -22.26 -23.29
C PRO A 346 -24.60 -21.08 -22.31
N TYR A 347 -23.40 -20.96 -21.71
CA TYR A 347 -23.00 -19.78 -20.97
C TYR A 347 -22.56 -18.68 -21.94
N THR A 348 -23.49 -18.22 -22.79
CA THR A 348 -23.44 -16.86 -23.32
C THR A 348 -23.51 -15.94 -22.11
N SER A 349 -22.34 -15.55 -21.59
CA SER A 349 -22.23 -14.47 -20.63
C SER A 349 -22.93 -13.27 -21.24
N ARG A 350 -24.11 -12.96 -20.70
CA ARG A 350 -24.87 -11.72 -20.93
C ARG A 350 -24.13 -10.53 -20.31
N LEU A 351 -22.82 -10.47 -20.53
CA LEU A 351 -22.07 -9.24 -20.51
C LEU A 351 -22.50 -8.57 -21.80
N GLN A 352 -23.56 -7.76 -21.71
CA GLN A 352 -23.77 -6.74 -22.72
C GLN A 352 -22.39 -6.10 -22.93
N PRO A 353 -21.92 -5.99 -24.19
CA PRO A 353 -20.78 -5.15 -24.45
C PRO A 353 -21.09 -3.85 -23.72
N ALA A 354 -20.15 -3.33 -22.95
CA ALA A 354 -20.25 -1.95 -22.53
C ALA A 354 -20.06 -1.11 -23.80
N GLU A 355 -21.02 -1.20 -24.73
CA GLU A 355 -21.30 -0.27 -25.79
C GLU A 355 -21.37 1.06 -25.09
N SER A 356 -20.26 1.79 -25.19
CA SER A 356 -20.26 3.23 -25.33
C SER A 356 -21.43 3.91 -24.59
N LEU A 357 -21.48 3.75 -23.27
CA LEU A 357 -22.06 4.77 -22.41
C LEU A 357 -21.12 5.96 -22.58
N SER A 358 -21.39 6.70 -23.66
CA SER A 358 -20.88 8.02 -23.92
C SER A 358 -20.90 8.77 -22.60
N SER A 359 -19.72 9.24 -22.23
CA SER A 359 -19.41 9.96 -21.01
C SER A 359 -20.10 11.35 -21.01
N GLU A 360 -21.43 11.39 -21.17
CA GLU A 360 -22.24 12.61 -21.24
C GLU A 360 -22.87 13.01 -19.91
N SER A 361 -22.63 12.27 -18.83
CA SER A 361 -22.85 12.85 -17.50
C SER A 361 -21.68 13.78 -17.17
N SER A 362 -21.66 14.95 -17.83
CA SER A 362 -20.85 16.09 -17.39
C SER A 362 -21.40 16.57 -16.05
N ALA A 363 -21.05 15.86 -14.98
CA ALA A 363 -21.18 16.39 -13.64
C ALA A 363 -20.46 17.73 -13.65
N ARG A 364 -21.22 18.83 -13.60
CA ARG A 364 -20.68 20.19 -13.62
C ARG A 364 -19.48 20.23 -12.66
N PRO A 365 -18.28 20.65 -13.12
CA PRO A 365 -17.10 20.62 -12.29
C PRO A 365 -17.41 21.32 -10.96
N LEU A 366 -17.27 20.59 -9.86
CA LEU A 366 -17.53 21.12 -8.53
C LEU A 366 -16.59 22.32 -8.32
N ASP A 367 -17.17 23.49 -8.10
CA ASP A 367 -16.42 24.70 -7.78
C ASP A 367 -15.85 24.58 -6.35
N TYR A 368 -14.64 24.01 -6.24
CA TYR A 368 -13.95 23.75 -4.98
C TYR A 368 -13.77 25.02 -4.14
N SER A 369 -13.71 26.18 -4.79
CA SER A 369 -13.58 27.45 -4.11
C SER A 369 -14.78 27.73 -3.19
N LYS A 370 -15.96 27.16 -3.48
CA LYS A 370 -17.22 27.37 -2.74
C LYS A 370 -17.49 26.33 -1.64
N LEU A 371 -16.65 25.31 -1.48
CA LEU A 371 -16.84 24.25 -0.48
C LEU A 371 -16.77 24.74 0.98
N HIS A 372 -16.35 25.98 1.22
CA HIS A 372 -16.41 26.61 2.55
C HIS A 372 -17.84 26.94 3.01
N LYS A 373 -18.82 26.99 2.10
CA LYS A 373 -20.22 27.23 2.44
C LYS A 373 -20.88 25.91 2.85
N PRO A 374 -21.56 25.82 4.00
CA PRO A 374 -22.15 24.57 4.49
C PRO A 374 -23.19 23.99 3.52
N SER A 375 -23.94 24.82 2.80
CA SER A 375 -24.89 24.39 1.77
C SER A 375 -24.21 23.69 0.58
N HIS A 376 -23.06 24.21 0.14
CA HIS A 376 -22.30 23.63 -0.97
C HIS A 376 -21.58 22.35 -0.52
N LEU A 377 -21.06 22.31 0.70
CA LEU A 377 -20.49 21.11 1.28
C LEU A 377 -21.54 20.00 1.42
N ALA A 378 -22.75 20.31 1.89
CA ALA A 378 -23.84 19.34 1.97
C ALA A 378 -24.30 18.84 0.59
N ALA A 379 -24.32 19.71 -0.43
CA ALA A 379 -24.59 19.29 -1.80
C ALA A 379 -23.48 18.36 -2.34
N ALA A 380 -22.22 18.73 -2.14
CA ALA A 380 -21.07 17.91 -2.55
C ALA A 380 -21.06 16.54 -1.85
N LEU A 381 -21.33 16.50 -0.54
CA LEU A 381 -21.45 15.25 0.23
C LEU A 381 -22.55 14.36 -0.33
N ARG A 382 -23.73 14.91 -0.69
CA ARG A 382 -24.82 14.14 -1.32
C ARG A 382 -24.42 13.55 -2.67
N VAL A 383 -23.69 14.31 -3.50
CA VAL A 383 -23.18 13.83 -4.79
C VAL A 383 -22.17 12.71 -4.57
N VAL A 384 -21.15 12.93 -3.73
CA VAL A 384 -20.11 11.94 -3.45
C VAL A 384 -20.70 10.67 -2.85
N HIS A 385 -21.67 10.79 -1.95
CA HIS A 385 -22.35 9.65 -1.34
C HIS A 385 -23.11 8.77 -2.36
N ARG A 386 -23.60 9.35 -3.47
CA ARG A 386 -24.21 8.59 -4.58
C ARG A 386 -23.15 7.89 -5.45
N HIS A 387 -21.98 8.49 -5.62
CA HIS A 387 -20.92 7.97 -6.51
C HIS A 387 -19.84 7.15 -5.80
N ILE A 388 -19.79 7.11 -4.47
CA ILE A 388 -18.70 6.47 -3.74
C ILE A 388 -18.72 4.94 -3.82
N CYS A 389 -19.87 4.35 -4.17
CA CYS A 389 -20.01 2.90 -4.40
C CYS A 389 -19.98 2.54 -5.90
N SER A 390 -20.02 3.53 -6.79
CA SER A 390 -20.03 3.30 -8.24
C SER A 390 -18.59 3.33 -8.80
N PRO A 391 -18.35 2.72 -9.98
CA PRO A 391 -17.05 2.86 -10.66
C PRO A 391 -16.70 4.32 -10.99
N THR A 392 -17.72 5.19 -11.04
CA THR A 392 -17.62 6.65 -11.22
C THR A 392 -17.22 7.41 -9.94
N CYS A 393 -16.61 6.74 -8.96
CA CYS A 393 -16.04 7.39 -7.78
C CYS A 393 -15.11 8.56 -8.18
N PRO A 394 -15.29 9.76 -7.59
CA PRO A 394 -14.54 10.96 -7.94
C PRO A 394 -13.03 10.77 -7.85
N ASP A 395 -12.29 11.57 -8.62
CA ASP A 395 -10.84 11.55 -8.61
C ASP A 395 -10.27 11.88 -7.21
N PRO A 396 -9.17 11.24 -6.76
CA PRO A 396 -8.61 11.48 -5.44
C PRO A 396 -8.30 12.96 -5.14
N SER A 397 -7.96 13.77 -6.14
CA SER A 397 -7.73 15.21 -5.95
C SER A 397 -9.00 15.96 -5.47
N VAL A 398 -10.17 15.59 -5.99
CA VAL A 398 -11.49 16.11 -5.60
C VAL A 398 -11.81 15.68 -4.18
N LEU A 399 -11.55 14.42 -3.87
CA LEU A 399 -11.79 13.85 -2.54
C LEU A 399 -10.91 14.52 -1.47
N VAL A 400 -9.66 14.89 -1.79
CA VAL A 400 -8.79 15.66 -0.87
C VAL A 400 -9.44 16.98 -0.47
N HIS A 401 -10.01 17.72 -1.42
CA HIS A 401 -10.69 18.99 -1.14
C HIS A 401 -11.94 18.81 -0.29
N LEU A 402 -12.68 17.72 -0.52
CA LEU A 402 -13.83 17.34 0.29
C LEU A 402 -13.43 16.99 1.72
N ILE A 403 -12.42 16.14 1.91
CA ILE A 403 -11.87 15.76 3.22
C ILE A 403 -11.45 17.03 3.97
N GLU A 404 -10.72 17.93 3.31
CA GLU A 404 -10.28 19.19 3.89
C GLU A 404 -11.47 20.09 4.29
N ALA A 405 -12.53 20.14 3.49
CA ALA A 405 -13.75 20.90 3.82
C ALA A 405 -14.51 20.29 5.02
N CYS A 406 -14.65 18.97 5.07
CA CYS A 406 -15.30 18.28 6.19
C CYS A 406 -14.52 18.41 7.50
N MET A 407 -13.19 18.26 7.47
CA MET A 407 -12.33 18.43 8.65
C MET A 407 -12.42 19.87 9.19
N ARG A 408 -12.43 20.88 8.31
CA ARG A 408 -12.64 22.28 8.73
C ARG A 408 -14.02 22.52 9.33
N ALA A 409 -15.04 21.85 8.82
CA ALA A 409 -16.41 21.92 9.31
C ALA A 409 -16.69 21.00 10.53
N ARG A 410 -15.68 20.24 11.01
CA ARG A 410 -15.81 19.23 12.08
C ARG A 410 -16.90 18.17 11.82
N ARG A 411 -17.04 17.76 10.56
CA ARG A 411 -17.99 16.74 10.10
C ARG A 411 -17.34 15.35 10.04
N ASP A 412 -16.76 14.92 11.16
CA ASP A 412 -15.96 13.70 11.23
C ASP A 412 -16.81 12.44 11.01
N HIS A 413 -18.05 12.46 11.48
CA HIS A 413 -19.02 11.36 11.31
C HIS A 413 -19.37 11.11 9.84
N ASP A 414 -19.54 12.17 9.05
CA ASP A 414 -19.82 12.04 7.61
C ASP A 414 -18.60 11.46 6.87
N LEU A 415 -17.38 11.85 7.25
CA LEU A 415 -16.17 11.26 6.69
C LEU A 415 -16.03 9.78 7.03
N LEU A 416 -16.31 9.38 8.27
CA LEU A 416 -16.31 7.97 8.67
C LEU A 416 -17.37 7.16 7.90
N THR A 417 -18.54 7.75 7.67
CA THR A 417 -19.61 7.12 6.88
C THR A 417 -19.22 6.95 5.42
N LEU A 418 -18.64 7.98 4.80
CA LEU A 418 -18.14 7.91 3.43
C LEU A 418 -16.99 6.91 3.29
N ARG A 419 -16.07 6.90 4.26
CA ARG A 419 -14.99 5.91 4.31
C ARG A 419 -15.54 4.49 4.42
N LYS A 420 -16.47 4.23 5.34
CA LYS A 420 -17.08 2.89 5.46
C LYS A 420 -17.73 2.42 4.14
N ARG A 421 -18.36 3.36 3.41
CA ARG A 421 -18.96 3.08 2.10
C ARG A 421 -17.92 2.87 1.00
N SER A 422 -16.85 3.66 0.94
CA SER A 422 -15.80 3.47 -0.06
C SER A 422 -15.09 2.12 0.09
N TYR A 423 -15.03 1.57 1.32
CA TYR A 423 -14.43 0.26 1.59
C TYR A 423 -15.33 -0.92 1.25
N ALA A 424 -16.57 -0.68 0.78
CA ALA A 424 -17.43 -1.74 0.27
C ALA A 424 -16.92 -2.33 -1.07
N ASN A 425 -16.13 -1.57 -1.84
CA ASN A 425 -15.53 -2.01 -3.10
C ASN A 425 -14.04 -1.66 -3.13
N THR A 426 -13.19 -2.61 -3.52
CA THR A 426 -11.73 -2.43 -3.58
C THR A 426 -11.32 -1.23 -4.44
N SER A 427 -11.96 -0.99 -5.58
CA SER A 427 -11.60 0.12 -6.47
C SER A 427 -11.86 1.49 -5.84
N THR A 428 -13.00 1.64 -5.17
CA THR A 428 -13.38 2.89 -4.48
C THR A 428 -12.57 3.08 -3.20
N ALA A 429 -12.22 1.99 -2.51
CA ALA A 429 -11.33 1.99 -1.36
C ALA A 429 -9.93 2.47 -1.72
N MET A 430 -9.37 2.02 -2.85
CA MET A 430 -8.08 2.51 -3.35
C MET A 430 -8.11 4.02 -3.61
N LYS A 431 -9.12 4.52 -4.34
CA LYS A 431 -9.26 5.98 -4.62
C LYS A 431 -9.39 6.81 -3.34
N TRP A 432 -10.23 6.35 -2.40
CA TRP A 432 -10.40 7.02 -1.11
C TRP A 432 -9.11 7.05 -0.29
N THR A 433 -8.42 5.92 -0.24
CA THR A 433 -7.17 5.80 0.52
C THR A 433 -6.07 6.70 -0.07
N LEU A 434 -5.96 6.77 -1.41
CA LEU A 434 -5.06 7.72 -2.07
C LEU A 434 -5.41 9.17 -1.70
N ALA A 435 -6.70 9.52 -1.65
CA ALA A 435 -7.15 10.85 -1.25
C ALA A 435 -6.77 11.17 0.21
N GLU A 436 -6.95 10.23 1.13
CA GLU A 436 -6.50 10.39 2.52
C GLU A 436 -4.97 10.60 2.59
N MET A 437 -4.19 9.78 1.88
CA MET A 437 -2.73 9.91 1.83
C MET A 437 -2.28 11.27 1.27
N LEU A 438 -2.91 11.73 0.18
CA LEU A 438 -2.64 13.05 -0.41
C LEU A 438 -3.03 14.19 0.54
N PHE A 439 -4.13 14.03 1.28
CA PHE A 439 -4.56 14.98 2.31
C PHE A 439 -3.49 15.09 3.41
N TYR A 440 -3.00 13.98 3.96
CA TYR A 440 -1.95 14.01 4.99
C TYR A 440 -0.62 14.55 4.45
N LEU A 441 -0.24 14.18 3.23
CA LEU A 441 0.96 14.70 2.57
C LEU A 441 0.90 16.22 2.41
N LYS A 442 -0.25 16.78 1.99
CA LYS A 442 -0.46 18.23 1.86
C LYS A 442 -0.27 18.97 3.18
N HIS A 443 -0.59 18.32 4.30
CA HIS A 443 -0.43 18.88 5.65
C HIS A 443 0.96 18.58 6.26
N GLY A 444 1.85 17.90 5.54
CA GLY A 444 3.20 17.57 6.01
C GLY A 444 3.23 16.50 7.11
N ASP A 445 2.20 15.67 7.23
CA ASP A 445 2.12 14.58 8.20
C ASP A 445 2.49 13.24 7.55
N ALA A 446 3.78 13.04 7.32
CA ALA A 446 4.32 11.81 6.74
C ALA A 446 4.05 10.54 7.56
N PRO A 447 4.09 10.56 8.92
CA PRO A 447 3.70 9.40 9.72
C PRO A 447 2.26 8.96 9.47
N ALA A 448 1.31 9.91 9.36
CA ALA A 448 -0.07 9.59 9.02
C ALA A 448 -0.21 8.93 7.65
N VAL A 449 0.56 9.36 6.64
CA VAL A 449 0.63 8.68 5.33
C VAL A 449 1.08 7.22 5.49
N GLY A 450 2.14 6.98 6.28
CA GLY A 450 2.64 5.64 6.56
C GLY A 450 1.60 4.75 7.26
N ILE A 451 0.87 5.29 8.23
CA ILE A 451 -0.20 4.59 8.98
C ILE A 451 -1.32 4.16 8.03
N VAL A 452 -1.85 5.10 7.25
CA VAL A 452 -2.92 4.84 6.28
C VAL A 452 -2.46 3.81 5.25
N PHE A 453 -1.22 3.94 4.76
CA PHE A 453 -0.68 2.97 3.82
C PHE A 453 -0.58 1.57 4.43
N GLY A 454 0.04 1.43 5.61
CA GLY A 454 0.20 0.11 6.25
C GLY A 454 -1.09 -0.52 6.74
N ASN A 455 -2.13 0.27 7.02
CA ASN A 455 -3.45 -0.27 7.34
C ASN A 455 -4.15 -0.87 6.11
N ASN A 456 -3.96 -0.27 4.94
CA ASN A 456 -4.78 -0.58 3.78
C ASN A 456 -4.06 -1.42 2.71
N PHE A 457 -2.73 -1.36 2.64
CA PHE A 457 -1.95 -1.99 1.58
C PHE A 457 -0.91 -2.97 2.10
N ARG A 458 -0.51 -3.87 1.20
CA ARG A 458 0.72 -4.67 1.34
C ARG A 458 1.95 -3.76 1.31
N ARG A 459 3.00 -4.12 2.04
CA ARG A 459 4.25 -3.34 2.11
C ARG A 459 5.18 -3.62 0.92
N VAL A 460 4.66 -3.47 -0.30
CA VAL A 460 5.41 -3.69 -1.54
C VAL A 460 5.74 -2.35 -2.17
N GLY A 461 6.95 -2.22 -2.70
CA GLY A 461 7.44 -1.02 -3.37
C GLY A 461 7.54 0.25 -2.54
N VAL A 462 7.70 0.11 -1.22
CA VAL A 462 7.85 1.24 -0.29
C VAL A 462 9.19 1.21 0.43
N PRO A 463 9.67 2.37 0.93
CA PRO A 463 10.88 2.43 1.72
C PRO A 463 10.78 1.65 3.03
N ARG A 464 11.89 1.06 3.48
CA ARG A 464 12.02 0.37 4.77
C ARG A 464 11.71 1.28 5.96
N GLN A 465 11.93 2.60 5.85
CA GLN A 465 11.63 3.52 6.95
C GLN A 465 10.12 3.55 7.28
N VAL A 466 9.25 3.25 6.31
CA VAL A 466 7.79 3.16 6.50
C VAL A 466 7.43 2.02 7.46
N TYR A 467 8.30 1.03 7.61
CA TYR A 467 8.08 -0.09 8.53
C TYR A 467 8.03 0.39 9.97
N HIS A 468 8.76 1.45 10.32
CA HIS A 468 8.67 2.06 11.64
C HIS A 468 7.29 2.69 11.91
N TYR A 469 6.67 3.31 10.90
CA TYR A 469 5.33 3.91 11.01
C TYR A 469 4.20 2.89 11.03
N THR A 470 4.49 1.66 10.66
CA THR A 470 3.47 0.63 10.56
C THR A 470 3.68 -0.44 11.62
N TRP A 471 4.87 -0.50 12.22
CA TRP A 471 5.24 -1.44 13.28
C TRP A 471 4.21 -1.53 14.40
N PHE A 472 3.71 -0.38 14.89
CA PHE A 472 2.73 -0.36 15.97
C PHE A 472 1.38 -0.98 15.58
N LEU A 473 0.96 -0.92 14.31
CA LEU A 473 -0.25 -1.59 13.84
C LEU A 473 -0.12 -3.12 13.92
N HIS A 474 1.10 -3.65 13.78
CA HIS A 474 1.34 -5.11 13.76
C HIS A 474 1.56 -5.71 15.13
N MET A 475 1.90 -4.90 16.12
CA MET A 475 2.10 -5.40 17.48
C MET A 475 0.80 -5.82 18.17
N GLY A 476 -0.36 -5.68 17.49
CA GLY A 476 -1.66 -5.95 18.08
C GLY A 476 -1.91 -5.13 19.35
N LEU A 477 -1.17 -4.02 19.51
CA LEU A 477 -1.28 -3.18 20.68
C LEU A 477 -2.70 -2.65 20.73
N THR A 478 -3.34 -2.80 21.90
CA THR A 478 -4.62 -2.17 22.15
C THR A 478 -4.48 -0.66 21.89
N PRO A 479 -5.55 0.02 21.44
CA PRO A 479 -5.52 1.45 21.15
C PRO A 479 -4.85 2.30 22.24
N ASP A 480 -4.95 1.88 23.49
CA ASP A 480 -4.40 2.56 24.67
C ASP A 480 -2.86 2.53 24.76
N ARG A 481 -2.20 1.59 24.07
CA ARG A 481 -0.74 1.46 24.03
C ARG A 481 -0.10 2.13 22.83
N PHE A 482 -0.87 2.77 21.96
CA PHE A 482 -0.29 3.57 20.89
C PHE A 482 0.45 4.78 21.49
N PRO A 483 1.62 5.14 20.94
CA PRO A 483 2.25 6.41 21.31
C PRO A 483 1.24 7.52 21.05
N PRO A 484 1.08 8.48 21.99
CA PRO A 484 0.13 9.56 21.82
C PRO A 484 0.39 10.26 20.48
N PRO A 485 -0.66 10.53 19.68
CA PRO A 485 -0.48 11.06 18.35
C PRO A 485 0.23 12.41 18.45
N LYS A 486 1.33 12.58 17.69
CA LYS A 486 2.13 13.82 17.68
C LYS A 486 1.39 14.98 17.04
N SER A 487 0.34 14.69 16.27
CA SER A 487 -0.53 15.66 15.62
C SER A 487 -2.00 15.24 15.75
N PRO A 488 -2.96 16.18 15.71
CA PRO A 488 -4.39 15.84 15.66
C PRO A 488 -4.76 15.04 14.40
N LEU A 489 -4.02 15.23 13.30
CA LEU A 489 -4.23 14.51 12.05
C LEU A 489 -3.80 13.04 12.17
N GLN A 490 -2.71 12.78 12.90
CA GLN A 490 -2.29 11.43 13.24
C GLN A 490 -3.34 10.77 14.15
N GLY A 491 -3.89 11.50 15.11
CA GLY A 491 -5.01 11.02 15.93
C GLY A 491 -6.19 10.60 15.06
N TYR A 492 -6.60 11.44 14.12
CA TYR A 492 -7.64 11.10 13.14
C TYR A 492 -7.27 9.91 12.27
N ALA A 493 -6.03 9.83 11.77
CA ALA A 493 -5.55 8.70 10.97
C ALA A 493 -5.67 7.38 11.73
N MET A 494 -5.37 7.39 13.02
CA MET A 494 -5.42 6.21 13.89
C MET A 494 -6.85 5.83 14.29
N THR A 495 -7.69 6.80 14.65
CA THR A 495 -9.08 6.54 15.06
C THR A 495 -10.00 6.18 13.89
N SER A 496 -9.65 6.61 12.67
CA SER A 496 -10.43 6.32 11.47
C SER A 496 -10.07 4.99 10.79
N LEU A 497 -9.10 4.22 11.32
CA LEU A 497 -8.71 2.95 10.73
C LEU A 497 -9.84 1.93 10.84
N LEU A 498 -10.51 1.68 9.72
CA LEU A 498 -11.33 0.49 9.57
C LEU A 498 -10.41 -0.71 9.36
N PRO A 499 -10.61 -1.81 10.11
CA PRO A 499 -9.90 -3.05 9.84
C PRO A 499 -10.33 -3.55 8.46
N VAL A 500 -9.41 -3.49 7.51
CA VAL A 500 -9.66 -4.04 6.17
C VAL A 500 -9.53 -5.55 6.27
N LYS A 501 -10.56 -6.27 5.82
CA LYS A 501 -10.56 -7.74 5.82
C LYS A 501 -9.38 -8.29 5.04
N GLU A 502 -9.08 -7.66 3.90
CA GLU A 502 -8.00 -8.03 2.99
C GLU A 502 -7.17 -6.79 2.66
N LYS A 503 -5.85 -6.88 2.83
CA LYS A 503 -4.95 -5.80 2.42
C LYS A 503 -4.99 -5.66 0.91
N MET A 504 -5.18 -4.44 0.44
CA MET A 504 -5.23 -4.13 -1.00
C MET A 504 -3.82 -4.09 -1.60
N TRP A 505 -3.79 -4.15 -2.92
CA TRP A 505 -2.57 -3.90 -3.68
C TRP A 505 -2.37 -2.40 -3.89
N PRO A 506 -1.20 -1.81 -3.56
CA PRO A 506 -0.97 -0.40 -3.80
C PRO A 506 -0.82 -0.15 -5.31
N SER A 507 -1.40 0.96 -5.80
CA SER A 507 -1.04 1.46 -7.13
C SER A 507 0.27 2.27 -7.05
N THR A 508 0.87 2.49 -8.22
CA THR A 508 2.07 3.33 -8.41
C THR A 508 1.95 4.71 -7.74
N HIS A 509 0.77 5.32 -7.78
CA HIS A 509 0.55 6.61 -7.10
C HIS A 509 0.56 6.49 -5.56
N HIS A 510 0.08 5.38 -5.00
CA HIS A 510 0.13 5.17 -3.55
C HIS A 510 1.57 5.04 -3.08
N THR A 511 2.36 4.20 -3.75
CA THR A 511 3.78 4.04 -3.42
C THR A 511 4.54 5.35 -3.61
N ALA A 512 4.33 6.08 -4.70
CA ALA A 512 4.95 7.39 -4.95
C ALA A 512 4.63 8.41 -3.83
N VAL A 513 3.39 8.46 -3.32
CA VAL A 513 3.03 9.33 -2.19
C VAL A 513 3.78 8.95 -0.92
N VAL A 514 3.99 7.66 -0.66
CA VAL A 514 4.79 7.19 0.48
C VAL A 514 6.25 7.58 0.34
N TRP A 515 6.86 7.35 -0.83
CA TRP A 515 8.23 7.80 -1.12
C TRP A 515 8.37 9.31 -0.91
N ARG A 516 7.39 10.08 -1.39
CA ARG A 516 7.35 11.54 -1.21
C ARG A 516 7.27 11.93 0.26
N ALA A 517 6.39 11.30 1.03
CA ALA A 517 6.30 11.52 2.48
C ALA A 517 7.65 11.28 3.18
N CYS A 518 8.31 10.15 2.89
CA CYS A 518 9.63 9.84 3.45
C CYS A 518 10.69 10.89 3.07
N THR A 519 10.74 11.33 1.81
CA THR A 519 11.70 12.38 1.40
C THR A 519 11.46 13.72 2.11
N THR A 520 10.20 14.07 2.41
CA THR A 520 9.88 15.34 3.09
C THR A 520 10.33 15.37 4.55
N GLU A 521 10.43 14.22 5.22
CA GLU A 521 10.92 14.13 6.60
C GLU A 521 12.45 14.18 6.70
N ILE A 522 13.14 13.75 5.64
CA ILE A 522 14.59 13.69 5.64
C ILE A 522 15.18 15.09 5.52
N ARG A 523 15.88 15.52 6.58
CA ARG A 523 16.60 16.80 6.63
C ARG A 523 18.07 16.70 6.21
N ARG A 524 18.65 15.49 6.26
CA ARG A 524 20.08 15.25 6.02
C ARG A 524 20.33 14.76 4.59
N LYS A 525 21.23 15.41 3.86
CA LYS A 525 21.60 15.05 2.47
C LYS A 525 22.07 13.59 2.35
N HIS A 526 22.83 13.08 3.31
CA HIS A 526 23.29 11.69 3.30
C HIS A 526 22.12 10.68 3.41
N SER A 527 21.15 10.94 4.30
CA SER A 527 19.97 10.09 4.43
C SER A 527 19.10 10.10 3.18
N LEU A 528 19.03 11.25 2.47
CA LEU A 528 18.31 11.34 1.19
C LEU A 528 18.99 10.50 0.10
N LYS A 529 20.33 10.53 0.04
CA LYS A 529 21.10 9.64 -0.85
C LYS A 529 20.88 8.17 -0.51
N LYS A 530 20.91 7.79 0.77
CA LYS A 530 20.62 6.41 1.20
C LYS A 530 19.23 5.96 0.77
N LEU A 531 18.21 6.81 0.96
CA LEU A 531 16.85 6.54 0.51
C LEU A 531 16.76 6.41 -1.02
N TYR A 532 17.51 7.24 -1.77
CA TYR A 532 17.58 7.14 -3.21
C TYR A 532 18.22 5.83 -3.69
N PHE A 533 19.36 5.43 -3.08
CA PHE A 533 19.97 4.14 -3.39
C PHE A 533 19.07 2.95 -3.04
N GLU A 534 18.24 3.09 -2.01
CA GLU A 534 17.22 2.10 -1.69
C GLU A 534 16.18 2.00 -2.82
N LEU A 535 15.71 3.12 -3.39
CA LEU A 535 14.84 3.10 -4.57
C LEU A 535 15.53 2.37 -5.73
N LEU A 536 16.78 2.71 -6.05
CA LEU A 536 17.52 2.09 -7.15
C LEU A 536 17.70 0.59 -6.94
N ALA A 537 17.97 0.13 -5.71
CA ALA A 537 18.07 -1.28 -5.39
C ALA A 537 16.73 -2.01 -5.62
N GLN A 538 15.61 -1.39 -5.22
CA GLN A 538 14.29 -1.98 -5.45
C GLN A 538 13.91 -2.00 -6.94
N VAL A 539 14.21 -0.94 -7.70
CA VAL A 539 13.98 -0.89 -9.15
C VAL A 539 14.83 -1.93 -9.86
N LYS A 540 16.11 -2.07 -9.48
CA LYS A 540 17.00 -3.11 -10.01
C LYS A 540 16.47 -4.50 -9.71
N ALA A 541 15.99 -4.77 -8.50
CA ALA A 541 15.38 -6.07 -8.17
C ALA A 541 14.12 -6.33 -9.00
N ALA A 542 13.26 -5.33 -9.17
CA ALA A 542 12.02 -5.42 -9.94
C ALA A 542 12.24 -5.63 -11.45
N ARG A 543 13.29 -5.02 -12.01
CA ARG A 543 13.61 -5.08 -13.45
C ARG A 543 14.64 -6.15 -13.81
N GLY A 544 15.53 -6.54 -12.91
CA GLY A 544 16.53 -7.59 -13.15
C GLY A 544 15.91 -8.95 -13.48
N GLN A 545 14.68 -9.20 -13.04
CA GLN A 545 13.89 -10.36 -13.47
C GLN A 545 13.51 -10.33 -14.97
N ALA A 546 13.42 -9.15 -15.58
CA ALA A 546 13.08 -9.04 -16.99
C ALA A 546 14.30 -9.25 -17.90
N GLU A 547 15.49 -8.83 -17.47
CA GLU A 547 16.71 -8.87 -18.28
C GLU A 547 17.46 -10.21 -18.21
N GLY A 548 17.31 -10.97 -17.12
CA GLY A 548 17.96 -12.29 -16.97
C GLY A 548 17.38 -13.42 -17.84
N LEU A 549 16.35 -13.12 -18.63
CA LEU A 549 15.64 -14.07 -19.49
C LEU A 549 15.80 -13.72 -20.98
N SER A 550 17.01 -13.32 -21.39
CA SER A 550 17.46 -13.79 -22.70
C SER A 550 17.37 -15.31 -22.64
N PRO A 551 16.56 -15.97 -23.50
CA PRO A 551 16.60 -17.41 -23.59
C PRO A 551 18.06 -17.83 -23.71
N PRO A 552 18.53 -18.90 -23.04
CA PRO A 552 19.71 -19.57 -23.56
C PRO A 552 19.39 -19.82 -25.03
N GLU A 553 20.16 -19.21 -25.93
CA GLU A 553 20.06 -19.48 -27.35
C GLU A 553 20.08 -21.00 -27.48
N ILE A 554 18.93 -21.56 -27.85
CA ILE A 554 18.81 -22.97 -28.22
C ILE A 554 19.49 -23.08 -29.59
N GLU A 555 20.80 -22.87 -29.61
CA GLU A 555 21.63 -23.23 -30.73
C GLU A 555 21.83 -24.74 -30.65
N ASN A 556 20.97 -25.46 -31.40
CA ASN A 556 21.30 -26.75 -32.01
C ASN A 556 21.76 -27.92 -31.10
N GLU A 557 21.01 -28.26 -30.04
CA GLU A 557 21.03 -29.63 -29.47
C GLU A 557 19.84 -30.49 -29.96
N GLY A 558 19.37 -30.21 -31.18
CA GLY A 558 18.40 -31.05 -31.86
C GLY A 558 19.03 -32.29 -32.47
N GLN A 559 19.40 -33.30 -31.64
CA GLN A 559 19.46 -34.71 -32.11
C GLN A 559 19.63 -35.81 -31.03
N ALA A 560 19.82 -35.50 -29.73
CA ALA A 560 20.03 -36.55 -28.71
C ALA A 560 18.85 -36.80 -27.74
N ALA A 561 17.82 -35.94 -27.70
CA ALA A 561 16.81 -35.98 -26.64
C ALA A 561 15.52 -36.79 -26.95
N ALA A 562 15.48 -37.57 -28.04
CA ALA A 562 14.28 -38.34 -28.42
C ALA A 562 14.22 -39.77 -27.85
N SER A 563 15.22 -40.23 -27.08
CA SER A 563 15.31 -41.64 -26.62
C SER A 563 15.13 -41.87 -25.12
N ALA A 564 14.63 -40.91 -24.34
CA ALA A 564 14.53 -41.05 -22.87
C ALA A 564 13.15 -40.69 -22.29
N LEU A 565 12.07 -41.13 -22.93
CA LEU A 565 10.71 -41.10 -22.35
C LEU A 565 10.23 -42.52 -22.10
N ASP A 566 10.68 -43.12 -21.01
CA ASP A 566 10.13 -44.35 -20.44
C ASP A 566 9.64 -44.04 -19.00
N PRO A 567 8.33 -43.83 -18.76
CA PRO A 567 7.84 -43.20 -17.53
C PRO A 567 7.49 -44.17 -16.38
N ALA A 568 8.07 -45.37 -16.32
CA ALA A 568 7.55 -46.40 -15.42
C ALA A 568 8.21 -46.51 -14.02
N HIS A 569 9.54 -46.44 -13.83
CA HIS A 569 10.12 -47.02 -12.59
C HIS A 569 11.30 -46.32 -11.89
N SER A 570 11.63 -45.05 -12.18
CA SER A 570 12.65 -44.36 -11.38
C SER A 570 12.03 -43.70 -10.14
N GLY A 571 12.26 -44.29 -8.96
CA GLY A 571 12.05 -43.64 -7.67
C GLY A 571 12.79 -42.30 -7.65
N ILE A 572 12.02 -41.21 -7.75
CA ILE A 572 12.52 -39.84 -7.74
C ILE A 572 13.08 -39.58 -6.35
N ALA A 573 14.38 -39.80 -6.17
CA ALA A 573 15.14 -39.16 -5.11
C ALA A 573 15.04 -37.66 -5.39
N GLU A 574 14.09 -36.99 -4.73
CA GLU A 574 13.88 -35.55 -4.75
C GLU A 574 15.24 -34.91 -4.45
N PRO A 575 15.93 -34.32 -5.46
CA PRO A 575 17.25 -33.76 -5.23
C PRO A 575 17.06 -32.70 -4.15
N ALA A 576 17.92 -32.72 -3.12
CA ALA A 576 17.98 -31.73 -2.06
C ALA A 576 18.49 -30.38 -2.61
N ALA A 577 17.85 -29.89 -3.68
CA ALA A 577 18.00 -28.57 -4.23
C ALA A 577 17.66 -27.62 -3.09
N ALA A 578 18.66 -26.86 -2.65
CA ALA A 578 18.50 -25.84 -1.64
C ALA A 578 17.27 -24.98 -2.03
N GLU A 579 16.18 -25.12 -1.26
CA GLU A 579 14.93 -24.42 -1.54
C GLU A 579 15.23 -22.92 -1.62
N VAL A 580 15.17 -22.35 -2.82
CA VAL A 580 15.48 -20.95 -3.05
C VAL A 580 14.37 -20.12 -2.41
N PHE A 581 14.68 -19.45 -1.30
CA PHE A 581 13.75 -18.55 -0.65
C PHE A 581 13.36 -17.41 -1.59
N LEU A 582 12.07 -17.37 -1.97
CA LEU A 582 11.55 -16.37 -2.87
C LEU A 582 11.43 -15.04 -2.13
N VAL A 583 12.33 -14.11 -2.44
CA VAL A 583 12.22 -12.73 -1.96
C VAL A 583 11.07 -12.05 -2.72
N PRO A 584 10.06 -11.49 -2.01
CA PRO A 584 8.98 -10.77 -2.66
C PRO A 584 9.53 -9.64 -3.51
N THR A 585 9.32 -9.73 -4.81
CA THR A 585 9.82 -8.73 -5.75
C THR A 585 8.67 -7.84 -6.18
N SER A 586 8.85 -6.52 -6.03
CA SER A 586 7.86 -5.56 -6.54
C SER A 586 7.75 -5.71 -8.06
N PRO A 587 6.54 -5.66 -8.65
CA PRO A 587 6.38 -5.67 -10.10
C PRO A 587 7.10 -4.49 -10.77
N ALA A 588 7.68 -4.69 -11.94
CA ALA A 588 8.43 -3.65 -12.67
C ALA A 588 7.62 -2.37 -12.93
N TRP A 589 6.32 -2.50 -13.23
CA TRP A 589 5.40 -1.37 -13.48
C TRP A 589 5.07 -0.54 -12.23
N MET A 590 5.43 -1.02 -11.04
CA MET A 590 5.19 -0.30 -9.79
C MET A 590 6.06 0.95 -9.66
N TYR A 591 7.16 1.04 -10.42
CA TYR A 591 8.04 2.20 -10.42
C TYR A 591 7.93 2.93 -11.76
N ASP A 592 7.41 4.15 -11.69
CA ASP A 592 7.25 5.09 -12.80
C ASP A 592 8.12 6.33 -12.61
N ASP A 593 7.98 7.30 -13.51
CA ASP A 593 8.66 8.59 -13.45
C ASP A 593 8.29 9.40 -12.18
N ALA A 594 7.08 9.24 -11.65
CA ALA A 594 6.65 9.92 -10.43
C ALA A 594 7.54 9.58 -9.22
N HIS A 595 8.04 8.34 -9.13
CA HIS A 595 8.98 7.94 -8.07
C HIS A 595 10.29 8.72 -8.14
N PHE A 596 10.81 8.94 -9.35
CA PHE A 596 12.08 9.64 -9.59
C PHE A 596 11.91 11.17 -9.49
N ASN A 597 10.77 11.71 -9.93
CA ASN A 597 10.43 13.13 -9.83
C ASN A 597 10.54 13.65 -8.38
N ILE A 598 10.23 12.80 -7.39
CA ILE A 598 10.40 13.12 -5.97
C ILE A 598 11.86 13.44 -5.64
N PHE A 599 12.81 12.62 -6.12
CA PHE A 599 14.23 12.80 -5.87
C PHE A 599 14.85 13.90 -6.72
N ILE A 600 14.38 14.10 -7.95
CA ILE A 600 14.78 15.25 -8.78
C ILE A 600 14.41 16.55 -8.07
N HIS A 601 13.19 16.65 -7.54
CA HIS A 601 12.78 17.82 -6.76
C HIS A 601 13.56 17.95 -5.44
N ALA A 602 13.83 16.84 -4.74
CA ALA A 602 14.55 16.87 -3.46
C ALA A 602 16.04 17.25 -3.63
N PHE A 603 16.75 16.64 -4.58
CA PHE A 603 18.14 16.97 -4.89
C PHE A 603 18.26 18.32 -5.58
N GLY A 604 17.29 18.69 -6.43
CA GLY A 604 17.30 19.91 -7.21
C GLY A 604 17.35 21.20 -6.38
N LYS A 605 16.97 21.13 -5.09
CA LYS A 605 17.08 22.24 -4.14
C LYS A 605 18.52 22.57 -3.73
N ASP A 606 19.38 21.55 -3.64
CA ASP A 606 20.75 21.70 -3.11
C ASP A 606 21.84 21.39 -4.15
N ASP A 607 21.52 20.55 -5.15
CA ASP A 607 22.48 19.94 -6.07
C ASP A 607 21.79 19.58 -7.40
N PRO A 608 21.68 20.52 -8.35
CA PRO A 608 21.00 20.28 -9.63
C PRO A 608 21.73 19.25 -10.50
N ALA A 609 23.03 19.03 -10.28
CA ALA A 609 23.78 17.98 -10.96
C ALA A 609 23.39 16.58 -10.44
N ALA A 610 23.13 16.42 -9.13
CA ALA A 610 22.52 15.21 -8.61
C ALA A 610 21.12 14.96 -9.19
N ALA A 611 20.29 15.99 -9.35
CA ALA A 611 18.98 15.86 -10.00
C ALA A 611 19.10 15.38 -11.47
N ALA A 612 20.08 15.87 -12.23
CA ALA A 612 20.34 15.40 -13.59
C ALA A 612 20.80 13.93 -13.63
N ARG A 613 21.58 13.48 -12.65
CA ARG A 613 21.96 12.05 -12.52
C ARG A 613 20.75 11.16 -12.31
N VAL A 614 19.75 11.61 -11.54
CA VAL A 614 18.50 10.85 -11.38
C VAL A 614 17.80 10.60 -12.71
N VAL A 615 17.78 11.58 -13.61
CA VAL A 615 17.23 11.41 -14.97
C VAL A 615 18.06 10.43 -15.81
N SER A 616 19.39 10.45 -15.68
CA SER A 616 20.25 9.46 -16.33
C SER A 616 19.96 8.04 -15.82
N ASP A 617 19.76 7.89 -14.51
CA ASP A 617 19.42 6.61 -13.90
C ASP A 617 18.04 6.12 -14.39
N MET A 618 17.06 7.01 -14.61
CA MET A 618 15.78 6.64 -15.21
C MET A 618 15.96 5.94 -16.56
N TYR A 619 16.75 6.52 -17.47
CA TYR A 619 17.05 5.90 -18.77
C TYR A 619 17.80 4.58 -18.61
N ARG A 620 18.78 4.51 -17.71
CA ARG A 620 19.53 3.28 -17.41
C ARG A 620 18.60 2.15 -16.97
N PHE A 621 17.55 2.46 -16.24
CA PHE A 621 16.55 1.47 -15.83
C PHE A 621 15.42 1.31 -16.85
N GLY A 622 15.43 1.94 -18.03
CA GLY A 622 14.34 1.85 -19.01
C GLY A 622 13.04 2.53 -18.56
N ILE A 623 13.14 3.60 -17.76
CA ILE A 623 12.02 4.47 -17.37
C ILE A 623 12.16 5.75 -18.18
N GLN A 624 11.20 6.01 -19.07
CA GLN A 624 11.22 7.24 -19.86
C GLN A 624 10.85 8.46 -18.99
N PRO A 625 11.66 9.52 -18.96
CA PRO A 625 11.30 10.74 -18.25
C PRO A 625 10.15 11.47 -18.95
N GLY A 626 9.11 11.80 -18.19
CA GLY A 626 7.97 12.55 -18.69
C GLY A 626 8.23 14.05 -18.84
N ALA A 627 7.27 14.77 -19.40
CA ALA A 627 7.35 16.23 -19.49
C ALA A 627 7.46 16.87 -18.08
N GLU A 628 6.76 16.34 -17.08
CA GLU A 628 6.84 16.82 -15.69
C GLU A 628 8.24 16.62 -15.07
N THR A 629 8.89 15.49 -15.39
CA THR A 629 10.28 15.20 -14.99
C THR A 629 11.21 16.30 -15.49
N MET A 630 11.09 16.64 -16.77
CA MET A 630 11.92 17.66 -17.41
C MET A 630 11.62 19.07 -16.88
N VAL A 631 10.35 19.39 -16.64
CA VAL A 631 9.94 20.65 -15.99
C VAL A 631 10.58 20.78 -14.60
N THR A 632 10.58 19.70 -13.81
CA THR A 632 11.16 19.66 -12.47
C THR A 632 12.69 19.84 -12.50
N LEU A 633 13.36 19.21 -13.48
CA LEU A 633 14.80 19.38 -13.67
C LEU A 633 15.16 20.81 -14.12
N LEU A 634 14.40 21.37 -15.07
CA LEU A 634 14.55 22.76 -15.52
C LEU A 634 14.33 23.74 -14.37
N GLN A 635 13.35 23.48 -13.50
CA GLN A 635 13.13 24.24 -12.28
C GLN A 635 14.38 24.26 -11.41
N ALA A 636 14.99 23.09 -11.15
CA ALA A 636 16.19 22.99 -10.32
C ALA A 636 17.36 23.81 -10.87
N PHE A 637 17.62 23.76 -12.18
CA PHE A 637 18.66 24.58 -12.81
C PHE A 637 18.34 26.08 -12.81
N ALA A 638 17.08 26.45 -13.01
CA ALA A 638 16.63 27.85 -12.98
C ALA A 638 16.72 28.44 -11.57
N GLU A 639 16.39 27.66 -10.54
CA GLU A 639 16.55 28.03 -9.13
C GLU A 639 18.01 28.36 -8.80
N HIS A 640 18.97 27.65 -9.41
CA HIS A 640 20.41 27.89 -9.23
C HIS A 640 20.99 28.94 -10.18
N GLY A 641 20.22 29.40 -11.17
CA GLY A 641 20.65 30.40 -12.15
C GLY A 641 21.69 29.87 -13.17
N ASP A 642 21.75 28.56 -13.43
CA ASP A 642 22.65 27.99 -14.44
C ASP A 642 22.04 28.12 -15.84
N THR A 643 22.08 29.33 -16.41
CA THR A 643 21.49 29.63 -17.72
C THR A 643 22.17 28.85 -18.86
N GLY A 644 23.46 28.56 -18.73
CA GLY A 644 24.21 27.77 -19.71
C GLY A 644 23.66 26.35 -19.84
N LYS A 645 23.49 25.65 -18.71
CA LYS A 645 22.88 24.30 -18.72
C LYS A 645 21.42 24.32 -19.14
N LEU A 646 20.64 25.33 -18.73
CA LEU A 646 19.25 25.49 -19.21
C LEU A 646 19.17 25.60 -20.74
N VAL A 647 20.00 26.45 -21.36
CA VAL A 647 20.00 26.63 -22.82
C VAL A 647 20.37 25.33 -23.53
N LYS A 648 21.39 24.60 -23.03
CA LYS A 648 21.80 23.29 -23.55
C LYS A 648 20.67 22.26 -23.42
N LEU A 649 20.01 22.20 -22.27
CA LEU A 649 18.92 21.26 -22.01
C LEU A 649 17.71 21.52 -22.91
N PHE A 650 17.27 22.78 -23.05
CA PHE A 650 16.21 23.13 -24.00
C PHE A 650 16.60 22.85 -25.45
N LYS A 651 17.86 23.06 -25.86
CA LYS A 651 18.31 22.70 -27.21
C LYS A 651 18.14 21.21 -27.46
N ARG A 652 18.49 20.36 -26.49
CA ARG A 652 18.30 18.91 -26.60
C ARG A 652 16.81 18.53 -26.63
N MET A 653 15.98 19.11 -25.76
CA MET A 653 14.53 18.86 -25.79
C MET A 653 13.85 19.38 -27.08
N GLU A 654 14.31 20.50 -27.64
CA GLU A 654 13.76 21.02 -28.90
C GLU A 654 14.19 20.20 -30.12
N ALA A 655 15.32 19.49 -30.04
CA ALA A 655 15.79 18.62 -31.11
C ALA A 655 14.91 17.38 -31.30
N THR A 656 14.12 17.00 -30.30
CA THR A 656 13.19 15.87 -30.40
C THR A 656 11.84 16.24 -31.02
N ILE A 657 11.62 17.53 -31.34
CA ILE A 657 10.44 17.96 -32.09
C ILE A 657 10.65 17.54 -33.56
N PRO A 658 9.85 16.61 -34.11
CA PRO A 658 10.00 16.19 -35.51
C PRO A 658 9.84 17.41 -36.42
N PRO A 659 10.73 17.62 -37.41
CA PRO A 659 10.61 18.73 -38.36
C PRO A 659 9.30 18.68 -39.17
N GLU A 660 8.68 17.50 -39.29
CA GLU A 660 7.50 17.20 -40.12
C GLU A 660 6.15 17.67 -39.55
N ALA A 661 6.05 18.08 -38.28
CA ALA A 661 4.86 18.78 -37.79
C ALA A 661 4.67 20.16 -38.46
N ALA A 662 5.62 20.60 -39.29
CA ALA A 662 5.47 21.76 -40.14
C ALA A 662 4.88 21.43 -41.52
N HIS A 663 5.33 20.40 -42.24
CA HIS A 663 4.92 20.13 -43.64
C HIS A 663 4.89 18.61 -43.83
N GLY A 664 3.72 18.05 -44.14
CA GLY A 664 3.46 16.61 -44.15
C GLY A 664 4.15 15.82 -45.27
N ALA A 665 4.18 14.51 -45.04
CA ALA A 665 4.55 13.40 -45.93
C ALA A 665 6.03 12.95 -45.94
N SER A 666 6.26 11.89 -45.15
CA SER A 666 6.96 10.65 -45.52
C SER A 666 8.42 10.69 -45.95
N SER A 667 9.32 10.23 -45.08
CA SER A 667 10.26 9.14 -45.40
C SER A 667 11.02 8.70 -44.15
N ALA A 668 10.65 7.54 -43.62
CA ALA A 668 11.38 6.85 -42.56
C ALA A 668 12.56 6.07 -43.14
N THR A 669 13.72 6.71 -43.31
CA THR A 669 14.99 6.01 -43.53
C THR A 669 15.75 5.97 -42.20
N ALA A 670 15.73 4.80 -41.56
CA ALA A 670 16.11 4.53 -40.18
C ALA A 670 17.63 4.36 -39.94
N ASP A 671 18.48 4.93 -40.78
CA ASP A 671 19.94 4.74 -40.69
C ASP A 671 20.64 6.06 -40.38
N THR A 672 20.67 6.46 -39.11
CA THR A 672 21.64 7.47 -38.65
C THR A 672 22.09 7.19 -37.21
N SER A 673 23.25 6.54 -37.13
CA SER A 673 24.26 6.58 -36.07
C SER A 673 23.79 6.53 -34.60
N ALA A 674 24.11 5.42 -33.94
CA ALA A 674 23.93 5.10 -32.52
C ALA A 674 24.72 5.98 -31.52
N THR A 675 24.82 7.29 -31.76
CA THR A 675 25.32 8.22 -30.74
C THR A 675 24.21 8.47 -29.74
N ASP A 676 24.34 7.89 -28.55
CA ASP A 676 23.76 8.14 -27.21
C ASP A 676 22.74 9.32 -27.04
N ASN A 677 21.77 9.43 -27.94
CA ASN A 677 20.79 10.49 -27.98
C ASN A 677 19.63 10.09 -27.08
N LEU A 678 19.73 10.44 -25.80
CA LEU A 678 18.63 10.34 -24.84
C LEU A 678 17.38 11.02 -25.44
N ASN A 679 16.33 10.24 -25.71
CA ASN A 679 15.05 10.72 -26.24
C ASN A 679 14.30 11.55 -25.19
N LEU A 680 14.64 12.84 -25.08
CA LEU A 680 13.98 13.76 -24.14
C LEU A 680 12.62 14.21 -24.68
N PRO A 681 11.58 14.31 -23.84
CA PRO A 681 10.29 14.82 -24.28
C PRO A 681 10.41 16.28 -24.74
N PRO A 682 9.62 16.70 -25.75
CA PRO A 682 9.66 18.07 -26.24
C PRO A 682 9.21 19.06 -25.15
N PRO A 683 9.77 20.28 -25.12
CA PRO A 683 9.45 21.26 -24.09
C PRO A 683 8.02 21.79 -24.28
N ASN A 684 7.22 21.77 -23.22
CA ASN A 684 5.87 22.34 -23.23
C ASN A 684 5.86 23.79 -22.70
N VAL A 685 4.72 24.48 -22.83
CA VAL A 685 4.54 25.86 -22.33
C VAL A 685 4.81 25.95 -20.81
N ALA A 686 4.48 24.89 -20.06
CA ALA A 686 4.75 24.82 -18.62
C ALA A 686 6.26 24.88 -18.31
N ALA A 687 7.10 24.20 -19.09
CA ALA A 687 8.55 24.21 -18.95
C ALA A 687 9.13 25.63 -19.12
N TYR A 688 8.73 26.35 -20.17
CA TYR A 688 9.15 27.74 -20.37
C TYR A 688 8.62 28.65 -19.26
N ASN A 689 7.35 28.51 -18.86
CA ASN A 689 6.75 29.32 -17.80
C ASN A 689 7.50 29.20 -16.48
N VAL A 690 7.88 27.97 -16.09
CA VAL A 690 8.64 27.71 -14.87
C VAL A 690 9.99 28.42 -14.95
N VAL A 691 10.74 28.25 -16.04
CA VAL A 691 12.08 28.85 -16.19
C VAL A 691 12.02 30.37 -16.22
N ILE A 692 11.08 30.96 -16.98
CA ILE A 692 10.87 32.42 -17.05
C ILE A 692 10.55 32.97 -15.66
N LYS A 693 9.62 32.33 -14.93
CA LYS A 693 9.23 32.72 -13.58
C LYS A 693 10.44 32.73 -12.63
N TYR A 694 11.21 31.65 -12.58
CA TYR A 694 12.35 31.55 -11.67
C TYR A 694 13.48 32.53 -12.01
N LEU A 695 13.75 32.77 -13.30
CA LEU A 695 14.73 33.78 -13.72
C LEU A 695 14.28 35.20 -13.37
N ILE A 696 12.98 35.50 -13.45
CA ILE A 696 12.40 36.76 -12.98
C ILE A 696 12.60 36.92 -11.46
N GLU A 697 12.26 35.89 -10.67
CA GLU A 697 12.42 35.89 -9.21
C GLU A 697 13.88 36.08 -8.77
N ARG A 698 14.82 35.52 -9.54
CA ARG A 698 16.28 35.71 -9.36
C ARG A 698 16.82 37.02 -9.92
N GLN A 699 15.96 37.94 -10.36
CA GLN A 699 16.32 39.23 -10.93
C GLN A 699 17.23 39.13 -12.18
N ARG A 700 17.05 38.10 -13.00
CA ARG A 700 17.74 37.92 -14.29
C ARG A 700 16.77 38.06 -15.47
N PRO A 701 16.17 39.26 -15.68
CA PRO A 701 15.14 39.45 -16.70
C PRO A 701 15.68 39.28 -18.13
N VAL A 702 16.97 39.58 -18.37
CA VAL A 702 17.62 39.37 -19.68
C VAL A 702 17.58 37.89 -20.07
N GLY A 703 18.03 37.00 -19.17
CA GLY A 703 17.95 35.55 -19.37
C GLY A 703 16.51 35.08 -19.60
N ALA A 704 15.56 35.58 -18.81
CA ALA A 704 14.14 35.26 -18.96
C ALA A 704 13.58 35.69 -20.33
N SER A 705 14.03 36.83 -20.85
CA SER A 705 13.62 37.34 -22.17
C SER A 705 14.03 36.43 -23.32
N HIS A 706 15.23 35.81 -23.23
CA HIS A 706 15.67 34.83 -24.22
C HIS A 706 14.76 33.61 -24.25
N PHE A 707 14.36 33.08 -23.09
CA PHE A 707 13.43 31.95 -23.03
C PHE A 707 12.02 32.32 -23.48
N ALA A 708 11.56 33.55 -23.19
CA ALA A 708 10.28 34.05 -23.66
C ALA A 708 10.22 34.18 -25.19
N VAL A 709 11.25 34.78 -25.82
CA VAL A 709 11.36 34.84 -27.28
C VAL A 709 11.45 33.44 -27.89
N ARG A 710 12.20 32.54 -27.25
CA ARG A 710 12.32 31.14 -27.69
C ARG A 710 10.99 30.40 -27.61
N MET A 711 10.21 30.59 -26.55
CA MET A 711 8.86 30.04 -26.39
C MET A 711 7.92 30.53 -27.50
N LEU A 712 7.90 31.84 -27.77
CA LEU A 712 7.09 32.43 -28.85
C LEU A 712 7.49 31.86 -30.23
N LYS A 713 8.79 31.73 -30.51
CA LYS A 713 9.30 31.27 -31.79
C LYS A 713 9.12 29.76 -32.01
N ARG A 714 9.51 28.94 -31.03
CA ARG A 714 9.57 27.47 -31.16
C ARG A 714 8.21 26.81 -30.96
N LEU A 715 7.44 27.25 -29.95
CA LEU A 715 6.10 26.70 -29.68
C LEU A 715 4.99 27.42 -30.44
N LYS A 716 5.32 28.46 -31.23
CA LYS A 716 4.33 29.35 -31.88
C LYS A 716 3.27 29.84 -30.87
N TYR A 717 3.68 30.09 -29.63
CA TYR A 717 2.77 30.46 -28.54
C TYR A 717 2.04 31.77 -28.88
N ARG A 718 0.71 31.74 -28.88
CA ARG A 718 -0.13 32.93 -29.06
C ARG A 718 -0.54 33.47 -27.69
N PRO A 719 -0.21 34.72 -27.34
CA PRO A 719 -0.69 35.28 -26.07
C PRO A 719 -2.22 35.28 -26.02
N GLY A 720 -2.79 35.04 -24.85
CA GLY A 720 -4.22 34.79 -24.63
C GLY A 720 -4.58 33.31 -24.50
N THR A 721 -3.73 32.39 -24.96
CA THR A 721 -3.98 30.94 -24.84
C THR A 721 -3.76 30.41 -23.42
N ASN A 722 -2.79 30.95 -22.69
CA ASN A 722 -2.51 30.58 -21.30
C ASN A 722 -2.34 31.82 -20.42
N ALA A 723 -3.37 32.12 -19.62
CA ALA A 723 -3.39 33.29 -18.75
C ALA A 723 -2.20 33.36 -17.77
N GLN A 724 -1.61 32.23 -17.37
CA GLN A 724 -0.42 32.22 -16.51
C GLN A 724 0.84 32.65 -17.29
N ALA A 725 1.02 32.13 -18.50
CA ALA A 725 2.13 32.54 -19.37
C ALA A 725 2.03 34.04 -19.70
N ASP A 726 0.84 34.52 -20.04
CA ASP A 726 0.61 35.93 -20.38
C ASP A 726 0.93 36.87 -19.21
N ARG A 727 0.52 36.50 -17.98
CA ARG A 727 0.87 37.25 -16.77
C ARG A 727 2.38 37.33 -16.58
N LEU A 728 3.10 36.24 -16.81
CA LEU A 728 4.57 36.20 -16.70
C LEU A 728 5.24 37.05 -17.78
N LEU A 729 4.75 37.01 -19.02
CA LEU A 729 5.26 37.84 -20.12
C LEU A 729 5.05 39.34 -19.85
N VAL A 730 3.88 39.74 -19.35
CA VAL A 730 3.60 41.13 -18.96
C VAL A 730 4.52 41.57 -17.82
N GLN A 731 4.70 40.73 -16.79
CA GLN A 731 5.61 41.01 -15.69
C GLN A 731 7.06 41.16 -16.17
N LEU A 732 7.48 40.32 -17.11
CA LEU A 732 8.82 40.37 -17.70
C LEU A 732 9.04 41.67 -18.49
N VAL A 733 8.08 42.06 -19.33
CA VAL A 733 8.15 43.32 -20.08
C VAL A 733 8.26 44.51 -19.13
N HIS A 734 7.47 44.53 -18.05
CA HIS A 734 7.55 45.61 -17.06
C HIS A 734 8.91 45.67 -16.35
N LEU A 735 9.54 44.53 -16.08
CA LEU A 735 10.88 44.48 -15.46
C LEU A 735 12.00 44.90 -16.43
N LEU A 736 11.81 44.66 -17.72
CA LEU A 736 12.74 45.08 -18.76
C LEU A 736 12.59 46.57 -19.09
N SER A 737 11.38 47.13 -19.02
CA SER A 737 11.12 48.56 -19.27
C SER A 737 11.51 49.49 -18.11
N ASP A 738 12.08 48.97 -17.02
CA ASP A 738 12.54 49.80 -15.90
C ASP A 738 13.84 50.54 -16.31
N PRO A 739 13.81 51.87 -16.50
CA PRO A 739 14.96 52.64 -16.99
C PRO A 739 16.15 52.61 -16.02
N ARG A 740 15.94 52.19 -14.77
CA ARG A 740 17.02 52.02 -13.79
C ARG A 740 17.94 50.84 -14.09
N ARG A 741 17.54 49.96 -15.01
CA ARG A 741 18.30 48.75 -15.42
C ARG A 741 18.86 48.85 -16.84
N THR A 742 18.51 49.90 -17.59
CA THR A 742 18.89 50.10 -18.99
C THR A 742 20.20 50.87 -19.09
N HIS A 743 21.33 50.19 -18.90
CA HIS A 743 22.65 50.70 -19.30
C HIS A 743 23.37 49.79 -20.31
N GLN A 744 22.71 48.77 -20.85
CA GLN A 744 23.26 47.92 -21.93
C GLN A 744 22.62 48.26 -23.28
N PRO A 745 23.39 48.65 -24.31
CA PRO A 745 22.87 49.15 -25.59
C PRO A 745 22.21 48.08 -26.49
N ASP A 746 22.44 46.77 -26.27
CA ASP A 746 21.81 45.68 -27.03
C ASP A 746 20.59 45.09 -26.30
N PHE A 747 19.55 45.91 -26.08
CA PHE A 747 18.52 45.56 -25.13
C PHE A 747 17.48 44.55 -25.69
N PRO A 748 17.31 43.36 -25.08
CA PRO A 748 16.42 42.32 -25.60
C PRO A 748 14.92 42.61 -25.42
N ALA A 749 14.55 43.71 -24.76
CA ALA A 749 13.16 44.10 -24.57
C ALA A 749 12.46 44.39 -25.90
N ASP A 750 13.14 45.04 -26.84
CA ASP A 750 12.54 45.39 -28.14
C ASP A 750 12.25 44.14 -28.97
N LYS A 751 13.15 43.15 -28.94
CA LYS A 751 12.91 41.84 -29.58
C LYS A 751 11.71 41.11 -28.97
N LEU A 752 11.56 41.15 -27.64
CA LEU A 752 10.42 40.54 -26.98
C LEU A 752 9.11 41.27 -27.29
N ILE A 753 9.10 42.60 -27.26
CA ILE A 753 7.93 43.44 -27.59
C ILE A 753 7.52 43.22 -29.05
N CYS A 754 8.48 43.21 -29.98
CA CYS A 754 8.22 42.92 -31.39
C CYS A 754 7.70 41.48 -31.57
N GLY A 755 8.26 40.50 -30.86
CA GLY A 755 7.77 39.12 -30.88
C GLY A 755 6.32 38.99 -30.41
N ILE A 756 5.95 39.66 -29.30
CA ILE A 756 4.58 39.68 -28.78
C ILE A 756 3.63 40.37 -29.78
N ARG A 757 4.04 41.50 -30.38
CA ARG A 757 3.24 42.21 -31.39
C ARG A 757 3.01 41.39 -32.64
N SER A 758 4.06 40.72 -33.14
CA SER A 758 3.98 39.83 -34.31
C SER A 758 3.03 38.66 -34.06
N ALA A 759 3.07 38.04 -32.87
CA ALA A 759 2.16 36.96 -32.49
C ALA A 759 0.69 37.39 -32.36
N HIS A 760 0.41 38.70 -32.27
CA HIS A 760 -0.93 39.27 -32.15
C HIS A 760 -1.55 39.77 -33.47
N GLY A 761 -0.90 39.55 -34.62
CA GLY A 761 -1.49 39.91 -35.92
C GLY A 761 -1.81 41.41 -36.07
N GLY A 762 -1.00 42.28 -35.45
CA GLY A 762 -1.06 43.74 -35.68
C GLY A 762 -2.21 44.51 -34.99
N SER A 763 -3.22 43.85 -34.41
CA SER A 763 -4.44 44.54 -33.93
C SER A 763 -4.37 45.03 -32.47
N VAL A 764 -3.40 44.57 -31.65
CA VAL A 764 -3.33 44.97 -30.24
C VAL A 764 -2.40 46.18 -30.05
N VAL A 765 -2.98 47.37 -29.99
CA VAL A 765 -2.31 48.57 -29.46
C VAL A 765 -2.03 48.35 -27.97
N VAL A 766 -0.83 47.86 -27.65
CA VAL A 766 -0.28 47.93 -26.29
C VAL A 766 -0.09 49.42 -26.00
N ARG A 767 -1.14 50.09 -25.53
CA ARG A 767 -1.08 51.47 -25.03
C ARG A 767 0.01 51.48 -23.96
N ARG A 768 1.13 52.16 -24.23
CA ARG A 768 2.15 52.45 -23.20
C ARG A 768 1.38 52.93 -21.97
N PRO A 769 1.44 52.24 -20.82
CA PRO A 769 0.76 52.73 -19.64
C PRO A 769 1.37 54.10 -19.34
N LYS A 770 0.56 55.16 -19.42
CA LYS A 770 0.98 56.50 -19.00
C LYS A 770 1.48 56.36 -17.56
N ALA A 771 2.79 56.43 -17.36
CA ALA A 771 3.46 56.18 -16.09
C ALA A 771 2.88 57.05 -14.95
N GLY A 772 2.25 58.19 -15.28
CA GLY A 772 1.54 59.05 -14.34
C GLY A 772 0.33 58.42 -13.64
N ALA A 773 -0.43 57.52 -14.28
CA ALA A 773 -1.68 56.99 -13.70
C ALA A 773 -1.45 55.92 -12.61
N TYR A 774 -0.41 55.10 -12.77
CA TYR A 774 -0.04 54.08 -11.78
C TYR A 774 0.73 54.69 -10.60
N ILE A 775 1.59 55.68 -10.84
CA ILE A 775 2.29 56.42 -9.78
C ILE A 775 1.30 57.27 -8.97
N ALA A 776 0.25 57.84 -9.59
CA ALA A 776 -0.82 58.51 -8.86
C ALA A 776 -1.65 57.54 -8.00
N LYS A 777 -2.00 56.35 -8.50
CA LYS A 777 -2.68 55.31 -7.70
C LYS A 777 -1.79 54.74 -6.58
N LEU A 778 -0.49 54.53 -6.80
CA LEU A 778 0.45 54.11 -5.76
C LEU A 778 0.74 55.22 -4.74
N LYS A 779 0.83 56.49 -5.16
CA LYS A 779 0.92 57.63 -4.23
C LYS A 779 -0.37 57.80 -3.43
N LEU A 780 -1.56 57.59 -4.01
CA LEU A 780 -2.84 57.61 -3.29
C LEU A 780 -2.97 56.40 -2.33
N PHE A 781 -2.46 55.24 -2.71
CA PHE A 781 -2.46 54.01 -1.91
C PHE A 781 -1.44 54.08 -0.76
N MET A 782 -0.29 54.72 -0.96
CA MET A 782 0.71 54.96 0.09
C MET A 782 0.34 56.13 1.02
N LYS A 783 -0.34 57.18 0.54
CA LYS A 783 -0.83 58.30 1.37
C LYS A 783 -1.97 57.88 2.33
N ARG A 784 -2.63 56.74 2.08
CA ARG A 784 -3.68 56.16 2.95
C ARG A 784 -3.20 55.13 3.99
N ARG A 785 -1.91 54.79 4.06
CA ARG A 785 -1.38 53.88 5.10
C ARG A 785 -0.42 54.58 6.07
N ARG A 786 -0.97 55.04 7.21
CA ARG A 786 -0.23 55.28 8.47
C ARG A 786 -0.04 53.94 9.24
N PRO A 787 0.86 53.86 10.24
CA PRO A 787 1.93 52.88 10.29
C PRO A 787 1.46 51.50 10.81
N VAL A 788 1.55 50.48 9.96
CA VAL A 788 1.34 49.07 10.31
C VAL A 788 2.68 48.31 10.45
N ALA A 789 3.80 48.96 10.12
CA ALA A 789 5.12 48.35 10.09
C ALA A 789 5.65 47.91 11.48
N ALA A 790 5.31 48.62 12.55
CA ALA A 790 5.67 48.21 13.91
C ALA A 790 4.88 46.96 14.37
N SER A 791 3.59 46.89 14.02
CA SER A 791 2.70 45.77 14.38
C SER A 791 3.04 44.49 13.62
N PHE A 792 3.44 44.60 12.35
CA PHE A 792 3.81 43.43 11.53
C PHE A 792 5.17 42.84 11.93
N THR A 793 6.11 43.67 12.37
CA THR A 793 7.42 43.21 12.85
C THR A 793 7.29 42.51 14.21
N ALA A 794 6.42 43.02 15.10
CA ALA A 794 6.07 42.36 16.36
C ALA A 794 5.30 41.04 16.14
N MET A 795 4.37 40.97 15.17
CA MET A 795 3.67 39.73 14.81
C MET A 795 4.61 38.68 14.18
N ARG A 796 5.56 39.10 13.33
CA ARG A 796 6.58 38.18 12.77
C ARG A 796 7.55 37.66 13.82
N MET A 797 7.91 38.47 14.83
CA MET A 797 8.71 38.00 15.97
C MET A 797 7.94 37.01 16.86
N LEU A 798 6.63 37.22 17.07
CA LEU A 798 5.77 36.29 17.83
C LEU A 798 5.48 34.98 17.07
N GLN A 799 5.40 35.02 15.74
CA GLN A 799 5.25 33.80 14.93
C GLN A 799 6.54 32.98 14.86
N ARG A 800 7.73 33.61 14.90
CA ARG A 800 9.01 32.90 14.93
C ARG A 800 9.40 32.36 16.31
N SER A 801 8.79 32.81 17.40
CA SER A 801 9.13 32.35 18.77
C SER A 801 8.38 31.10 19.24
N ARG A 802 7.44 30.58 18.44
CA ARG A 802 6.78 29.29 18.74
C ARG A 802 7.64 28.15 18.17
N TYR A 803 8.60 27.69 18.96
CA TYR A 803 9.16 26.32 19.03
C TYR A 803 10.53 26.36 19.73
N ARG A 804 10.56 26.74 21.02
CA ARG A 804 11.60 26.31 21.97
C ARG A 804 11.01 26.29 23.39
N PRO A 805 11.08 25.19 24.14
CA PRO A 805 10.77 25.21 25.56
C PRO A 805 11.90 25.99 26.27
N GLY A 806 11.57 27.14 26.87
CA GLY A 806 12.51 28.00 27.61
C GLY A 806 12.35 29.52 27.43
N THR A 807 11.59 30.01 26.45
CA THR A 807 11.50 31.46 26.13
C THR A 807 10.41 32.25 26.88
N SER A 808 9.72 31.63 27.84
CA SER A 808 8.58 32.21 28.59
C SER A 808 8.89 33.57 29.25
N VAL A 809 10.12 33.76 29.75
CA VAL A 809 10.48 34.98 30.51
C VAL A 809 10.74 36.18 29.58
N ARG A 810 11.22 35.96 28.34
CA ARG A 810 11.51 37.06 27.39
C ARG A 810 10.24 37.68 26.81
N VAL A 811 9.22 36.88 26.51
CA VAL A 811 7.95 37.36 25.93
C VAL A 811 7.19 38.24 26.94
N ASP A 812 7.16 37.86 28.21
CA ASP A 812 6.48 38.62 29.26
C ASP A 812 7.18 39.97 29.55
N ARG A 813 8.51 40.01 29.40
CA ARG A 813 9.30 41.24 29.55
C ARG A 813 9.09 42.22 28.38
N ILE A 814 8.96 41.69 27.16
CA ILE A 814 8.65 42.49 25.96
C ILE A 814 7.23 43.05 26.02
N LEU A 815 6.23 42.24 26.40
CA LEU A 815 4.85 42.68 26.53
C LEU A 815 4.68 43.75 27.61
N ARG A 816 5.39 43.64 28.75
CA ARG A 816 5.40 44.69 29.79
C ARG A 816 6.04 45.99 29.34
N ARG A 817 7.11 45.95 28.53
CA ARG A 817 7.68 47.17 27.90
C ARG A 817 6.70 47.81 26.92
N LEU A 818 6.00 47.00 26.14
CA LEU A 818 5.03 47.48 25.15
C LEU A 818 3.81 48.15 25.81
N VAL A 819 3.29 47.58 26.91
CA VAL A 819 2.25 48.22 27.73
C VAL A 819 2.76 49.53 28.33
N ARG A 820 3.99 49.59 28.86
CA ARG A 820 4.57 50.84 29.39
C ARG A 820 4.69 51.95 28.35
N VAL A 821 5.14 51.60 27.14
CA VAL A 821 5.25 52.56 26.03
C VAL A 821 3.88 53.06 25.59
N LEU A 822 2.88 52.18 25.52
CA LEU A 822 1.52 52.56 25.10
C LEU A 822 0.72 53.32 26.18
N SER A 823 1.11 53.19 27.46
CA SER A 823 0.50 53.92 28.59
C SER A 823 1.13 55.30 28.83
N HIS A 824 2.13 55.71 28.04
CA HIS A 824 2.79 57.01 28.22
C HIS A 824 1.80 58.18 27.99
N PRO A 825 1.83 59.26 28.80
CA PRO A 825 0.83 60.33 28.75
C PRO A 825 0.69 61.01 27.39
N LYS A 826 1.80 61.09 26.63
CA LYS A 826 1.86 61.65 25.26
C LYS A 826 1.30 60.74 24.15
N CYS A 827 0.89 59.49 24.45
CA CYS A 827 0.30 58.60 23.45
C CYS A 827 -1.16 58.98 23.15
N LYS A 828 -1.52 58.98 21.85
CA LYS A 828 -2.86 59.31 21.36
C LYS A 828 -3.94 58.47 22.06
N PRO A 829 -5.12 59.05 22.39
CA PRO A 829 -6.15 58.39 23.19
C PRO A 829 -6.63 57.04 22.63
N ARG A 830 -6.62 56.86 21.30
CA ARG A 830 -6.94 55.56 20.65
C ARG A 830 -5.95 54.43 20.97
N LEU A 831 -4.69 54.74 21.31
CA LEU A 831 -3.68 53.74 21.69
C LEU A 831 -3.75 53.35 23.17
N LYS A 832 -4.26 54.25 24.04
CA LYS A 832 -4.51 53.93 25.46
C LYS A 832 -5.55 52.81 25.61
N GLY A 833 -6.57 52.79 24.74
CA GLY A 833 -7.55 51.69 24.67
C GLY A 833 -6.96 50.34 24.21
N LEU A 834 -5.82 50.36 23.50
CA LEU A 834 -5.11 49.13 23.13
C LEU A 834 -4.27 48.61 24.30
N ALA A 835 -3.66 49.51 25.08
CA ALA A 835 -2.89 49.17 26.28
C ALA A 835 -3.75 48.47 27.34
N THR A 836 -4.98 48.97 27.57
CA THR A 836 -5.92 48.37 28.53
C THR A 836 -6.39 46.98 28.09
N LYS A 837 -6.67 46.78 26.79
CA LYS A 837 -7.00 45.46 26.23
C LYS A 837 -5.83 44.47 26.28
N LEU A 838 -4.60 44.93 26.02
CA LEU A 838 -3.42 44.08 26.13
C LEU A 838 -3.16 43.68 27.58
N ALA A 839 -3.34 44.61 28.53
CA ALA A 839 -3.20 44.36 29.96
C ALA A 839 -4.28 43.41 30.50
N SER A 840 -5.51 43.46 29.99
CA SER A 840 -6.56 42.49 30.36
C SER A 840 -6.26 41.10 29.80
N ALA A 841 -5.78 40.99 28.56
CA ALA A 841 -5.39 39.73 27.94
C ALA A 841 -4.24 39.03 28.69
N ILE A 842 -3.24 39.80 29.16
CA ILE A 842 -2.14 39.26 29.98
C ILE A 842 -2.65 38.76 31.34
N ARG A 843 -3.57 39.48 31.99
CA ARG A 843 -4.20 39.03 33.24
C ARG A 843 -5.02 37.76 33.05
N TYR A 844 -5.78 37.67 31.96
CA TYR A 844 -6.55 36.48 31.62
C TYR A 844 -5.65 35.26 31.36
N ALA A 845 -4.58 35.43 30.57
CA ALA A 845 -3.62 34.35 30.30
C ALA A 845 -2.93 33.83 31.58
N ARG A 846 -2.64 34.71 32.55
CA ARG A 846 -2.11 34.30 33.87
C ARG A 846 -3.13 33.53 34.69
N ARG A 847 -4.41 33.93 34.70
CA ARG A 847 -5.49 33.19 35.38
C ARG A 847 -5.70 31.80 34.78
N VAL A 848 -5.67 31.67 33.46
CA VAL A 848 -5.80 30.37 32.78
C VAL A 848 -4.60 29.46 33.10
N LYS A 849 -3.38 30.00 33.13
CA LYS A 849 -2.17 29.23 33.46
C LYS A 849 -2.13 28.78 34.93
N LEU A 850 -2.71 29.58 35.85
CA LEU A 850 -2.89 29.19 37.25
C LEU A 850 -3.97 28.11 37.41
N ARG A 851 -5.07 28.16 36.66
CA ARG A 851 -6.11 27.10 36.67
C ARG A 851 -5.62 25.76 36.15
N VAL A 852 -4.78 25.75 35.11
CA VAL A 852 -4.20 24.50 34.57
C VAL A 852 -3.20 23.87 35.56
N ARG A 853 -2.54 24.68 36.39
CA ARG A 853 -1.65 24.19 37.45
C ARG A 853 -2.40 23.64 38.68
N TRP A 854 -3.63 24.07 38.90
CA TRP A 854 -4.50 23.56 39.97
C TRP A 854 -5.29 22.31 39.59
N SER A 855 -5.43 21.99 38.29
CA SER A 855 -6.04 20.72 37.85
C SER A 855 -5.01 19.60 37.60
N THR A 856 -3.75 19.82 37.99
CA THR A 856 -2.64 18.86 37.85
C THR A 856 -1.88 18.67 39.17
N SER A 857 -2.52 18.98 40.31
CA SER A 857 -2.11 18.56 41.65
C SER A 857 -3.12 17.59 42.21
#